data_AF-A0A0H5CG45-F1
#
_entry.id   AF-A0A0H5CG45-F1
#
_cell.length_a   1.000
_cell.length_b   1.000
_cell.length_c   1.000
_cell.angle_alpha   90.00
_cell.angle_beta   90.00
_cell.angle_gamma   90.00
#
_symmetry.space_group_name_H-M   'P 1'
#
loop_
_entity.id
_entity.type
_entity.pdbx_description
1 polymer ?
#
loop_
_entity_poly.entity_id
_entity_poly.type
_entity_poly.pdbx_seq_one_letter_code
_entity_poly.pdbx_strand_id
1 'polypeptide(L)'
;MLGATPRRRAITLAVSVALVGAAVAIPGFANAAPEPESPIRLVTGEFYPSALAKLPQGLETKTLGAAERGSYLVQFSGPVREEWKAGLTAIGAHIVEYIPDNAFKVRMNPGQANRAAKLAGVHYVGRFQSAWKVTKDAKAKIDEGKAGIYKVRAESGIDLGALRKSAEATGAVVSKAEDGTLLLAADPTQAGKIAGIEDVAFIDKFRIQEKHNEHAAGTLMRATQANARGYDGSTQTVAVADTGLGGGTAATAHPDIPAARIQAVRAWVAADSAGCYDVQGNGAADEDSGHGTHVAVSVVGDGMANGTGKAAAYGARLVFQAVEDYVDMQGACAAQYPDGYYLLGLPDDLTQLFQQAYTDGARIHANSWGSAAAGQYTDNSQAADKFINEHRDMLITFSAGNEGIDANRDGVIDNDSIGAPATGKNVLTVGASENGKLQSPCDANLTYLPQTAKEQATFNNRSCRDVNGQNIIPTWGDWWPDDYPTEPIKSDPQTGNPQQVTAFSSRGPTDDGRIKPDIVAPGSWILSGYSDQYQQQYDGAGANKPINGAPQHDGYGFPLNDDYKYFSGTSMSNPLAAGGATVVRDFYNKKYGVNATAALVKGTLVNSATDLLDENEDGANDNDLPVPNAHEGWGFVNLDKATAGTAKYVDEAAAGLATGGLSETKYNVEAGQPLKITAAYSDKEAAVNAAVTLVNDLDLEVVSPSGTVYRGNVFAGGWSNAGGTADRRNNLENVYIQNPAAGEWTVRVRGFNVPSGPQKFALVVDGKFATGGTNANPVVTNPGNQSTKVNTAVNVQIQATDANGDTLAYAASGLPAGLSIGAGNGLISGTPTTVGNSNVTVTVTDGKGGSGNTAFTWAVTSTTTPTQLLTNAGFESGNTGWSGSTTGVITNSTSRPTHGGTWWAGFGGNGRTTTENLYQQVTIPSTATSVSASYWVRIDTAENTTSTQYDKLQLQVLNSSGTVLTTLGTLSNLNKSTSYVQKTYDLSAYKGQTIRLRWIATEDYSLQTTFAVDDAALTVS
;
A
#
# COMPACT_ATOMS: atom_id res chain seq x y z
N MET A 1 -53.26 -8.56 -74.15
CA MET A 1 -52.27 -9.60 -74.50
C MET A 1 -51.25 -9.71 -73.36
N LEU A 2 -50.41 -10.75 -73.39
CA LEU A 2 -49.39 -11.13 -72.41
C LEU A 2 -48.41 -10.01 -72.00
N GLY A 3 -47.77 -10.12 -70.82
CA GLY A 3 -46.36 -9.68 -70.67
C GLY A 3 -45.90 -9.08 -69.33
N ALA A 4 -45.20 -9.90 -68.53
CA ALA A 4 -44.02 -9.59 -67.68
C ALA A 4 -44.00 -8.45 -66.63
N THR A 5 -43.48 -8.82 -65.45
CA THR A 5 -42.87 -7.97 -64.40
C THR A 5 -41.33 -7.91 -64.56
N PRO A 6 -40.56 -7.21 -63.71
CA PRO A 6 -40.77 -5.92 -63.01
C PRO A 6 -39.60 -4.92 -63.27
N ARG A 7 -39.65 -3.69 -62.72
CA ARG A 7 -38.43 -2.92 -62.40
C ARG A 7 -38.61 -1.93 -61.25
N ARG A 8 -37.56 -1.82 -60.40
CA ARG A 8 -37.48 -0.88 -59.28
C ARG A 8 -37.32 0.57 -59.77
N ARG A 9 -37.84 1.54 -59.01
CA ARG A 9 -37.26 2.89 -58.90
C ARG A 9 -36.99 3.16 -57.43
N ALA A 10 -35.77 3.57 -57.11
CA ALA A 10 -35.42 4.05 -55.77
C ALA A 10 -35.78 5.54 -55.67
N ILE A 11 -36.21 5.97 -54.48
CA ILE A 11 -36.30 7.39 -54.11
C ILE A 11 -35.20 7.62 -53.08
N THR A 12 -34.11 8.26 -53.51
CA THR A 12 -32.99 8.60 -52.64
C THR A 12 -33.30 9.89 -51.90
N LEU A 13 -33.76 9.78 -50.65
CA LEU A 13 -33.94 10.95 -49.78
C LEU A 13 -32.62 11.26 -49.05
N ALA A 14 -31.80 12.12 -49.63
CA ALA A 14 -30.54 12.55 -49.03
C ALA A 14 -30.80 13.60 -47.93
N VAL A 15 -30.70 13.18 -46.66
CA VAL A 15 -30.78 14.09 -45.50
C VAL A 15 -29.38 14.60 -45.18
N SER A 16 -29.06 15.80 -45.67
CA SER A 16 -27.80 16.48 -45.39
C SER A 16 -27.84 17.17 -44.02
N VAL A 17 -27.28 16.53 -42.99
CA VAL A 17 -27.15 17.14 -41.65
C VAL A 17 -25.93 18.06 -41.61
N ALA A 18 -26.10 19.31 -42.02
CA ALA A 18 -25.09 20.36 -41.86
C ALA A 18 -25.17 20.97 -40.45
N LEU A 19 -24.50 20.33 -39.48
CA LEU A 19 -24.50 20.77 -38.09
C LEU A 19 -23.39 21.82 -37.87
N VAL A 20 -23.72 23.09 -38.11
CA VAL A 20 -22.82 24.23 -37.89
C VAL A 20 -22.71 24.51 -36.39
N GLY A 21 -21.84 23.75 -35.71
CA GLY A 21 -21.45 24.01 -34.33
C GLY A 21 -20.52 25.23 -34.26
N ALA A 22 -21.06 26.38 -33.86
CA ALA A 22 -20.26 27.56 -33.56
C ALA A 22 -19.48 27.35 -32.24
N ALA A 23 -18.28 26.78 -32.34
CA ALA A 23 -17.39 26.59 -31.20
C ALA A 23 -16.90 27.94 -30.68
N VAL A 24 -17.45 28.39 -29.54
CA VAL A 24 -16.84 29.45 -28.74
C VAL A 24 -15.57 28.85 -28.13
N ALA A 25 -14.41 29.25 -28.64
CA ALA A 25 -13.13 28.72 -28.20
C ALA A 25 -12.82 29.15 -26.76
N ILE A 26 -12.82 28.20 -25.83
CA ILE A 26 -12.19 28.35 -24.52
C ILE A 26 -10.69 28.08 -24.73
N PRO A 27 -9.79 29.07 -24.55
CA PRO A 27 -8.36 28.83 -24.67
C PRO A 27 -7.87 28.00 -23.48
N GLY A 28 -7.42 26.77 -23.73
CA GLY A 28 -6.86 25.88 -22.70
C GLY A 28 -6.68 24.43 -23.16
N PHE A 29 -7.63 23.88 -23.92
CA PHE A 29 -7.60 22.49 -24.39
C PHE A 29 -7.58 22.41 -25.91
N ALA A 30 -6.44 22.78 -26.51
CA ALA A 30 -6.15 22.41 -27.89
C ALA A 30 -5.78 20.92 -27.96
N ASN A 31 -6.09 20.25 -29.07
CA ASN A 31 -5.88 18.82 -29.27
C ASN A 31 -4.47 18.38 -28.83
N ALA A 32 -4.40 17.50 -27.82
CA ALA A 32 -3.21 16.68 -27.61
C ALA A 32 -2.96 15.84 -28.87
N ALA A 33 -1.70 15.58 -29.19
CA ALA A 33 -1.34 14.54 -30.13
C ALA A 33 -1.84 13.18 -29.60
N PRO A 34 -2.02 12.15 -30.44
CA PRO A 34 -2.13 10.79 -29.93
C PRO A 34 -0.86 10.48 -29.12
N GLU A 35 -1.04 10.22 -27.82
CA GLU A 35 0.04 9.79 -26.91
C GLU A 35 0.78 8.60 -27.53
N PRO A 36 2.12 8.54 -27.43
CA PRO A 36 2.87 7.35 -27.80
C PRO A 36 2.44 6.17 -26.92
N GLU A 37 2.49 4.96 -27.49
CA GLU A 37 2.11 3.73 -26.78
C GLU A 37 2.91 3.60 -25.47
N SER A 38 2.21 3.60 -24.34
CA SER A 38 2.85 3.44 -23.04
C SER A 38 3.21 1.97 -22.81
N PRO A 39 4.45 1.64 -22.42
CA PRO A 39 4.81 0.26 -22.09
C PRO A 39 4.10 -0.22 -20.83
N ILE A 40 4.25 -1.51 -20.51
CA ILE A 40 3.94 -2.06 -19.19
C ILE A 40 5.27 -2.42 -18.52
N ARG A 41 5.50 -1.91 -17.30
CA ARG A 41 6.76 -2.05 -16.56
C ARG A 41 6.64 -2.99 -15.36
N LEU A 42 7.37 -4.10 -15.42
CA LEU A 42 7.47 -5.11 -14.36
C LEU A 42 8.95 -5.32 -14.02
N VAL A 43 9.26 -5.75 -12.79
CA VAL A 43 10.65 -5.93 -12.30
C VAL A 43 11.46 -6.86 -13.20
N THR A 44 10.82 -7.84 -13.84
CA THR A 44 11.44 -8.79 -14.78
C THR A 44 11.47 -8.32 -16.24
N GLY A 45 11.05 -7.09 -16.55
CA GLY A 45 11.16 -6.48 -17.89
C GLY A 45 10.06 -5.49 -18.27
N GLU A 46 10.40 -4.55 -19.15
CA GLU A 46 9.47 -3.67 -19.87
C GLU A 46 9.00 -4.34 -21.18
N PHE A 47 7.74 -4.14 -21.57
CA PHE A 47 7.26 -4.48 -22.92
C PHE A 47 6.16 -3.53 -23.41
N TYR A 48 6.00 -3.44 -24.74
CA TYR A 48 4.91 -2.67 -25.37
C TYR A 48 3.82 -3.64 -25.84
N PRO A 49 2.52 -3.36 -25.61
CA PRO A 49 1.39 -4.17 -26.10
C PRO A 49 1.46 -4.61 -27.57
N SER A 50 1.96 -3.75 -28.46
CA SER A 50 2.15 -4.01 -29.89
C SER A 50 3.39 -4.87 -30.22
N ALA A 51 4.35 -4.94 -29.30
CA ALA A 51 5.65 -5.58 -29.48
C ALA A 51 6.02 -6.44 -28.26
N LEU A 52 5.18 -7.43 -27.95
CA LEU A 52 5.39 -8.36 -26.83
C LEU A 52 6.75 -9.06 -26.91
N ALA A 53 7.55 -8.95 -25.85
CA ALA A 53 8.82 -9.63 -25.72
C ALA A 53 8.65 -11.16 -25.75
N LYS A 54 9.63 -11.87 -26.33
CA LYS A 54 9.62 -13.34 -26.37
C LYS A 54 9.91 -13.89 -24.97
N LEU A 55 8.94 -14.61 -24.41
CA LEU A 55 9.04 -15.21 -23.07
C LEU A 55 10.11 -16.32 -22.98
N PRO A 56 10.72 -16.53 -21.81
CA PRO A 56 11.56 -17.70 -21.56
C PRO A 56 10.76 -19.00 -21.61
N GLN A 57 11.33 -20.02 -22.24
CA GLN A 57 10.70 -21.34 -22.38
C GLN A 57 10.53 -22.03 -21.02
N GLY A 58 9.30 -22.41 -20.68
CA GLY A 58 8.93 -22.98 -19.38
C GLY A 58 8.37 -21.96 -18.38
N LEU A 59 8.36 -20.66 -18.72
CA LEU A 59 7.75 -19.59 -17.92
C LEU A 59 6.58 -18.90 -18.64
N GLU A 60 6.10 -19.45 -19.76
CA GLU A 60 4.81 -19.10 -20.34
C GLU A 60 3.66 -19.60 -19.43
N THR A 61 2.53 -18.88 -19.39
CA THR A 61 1.32 -19.42 -18.75
C THR A 61 0.64 -20.47 -19.61
N LYS A 62 0.03 -21.46 -18.93
CA LYS A 62 -0.88 -22.40 -19.59
C LYS A 62 -2.08 -21.68 -20.22
N THR A 63 -2.61 -22.28 -21.29
CA THR A 63 -3.93 -21.94 -21.83
C THR A 63 -5.01 -22.29 -20.82
N LEU A 64 -5.90 -21.34 -20.52
CA LEU A 64 -7.03 -21.54 -19.61
C LEU A 64 -8.22 -22.20 -20.31
N GLY A 65 -8.96 -23.05 -19.59
CA GLY A 65 -10.28 -23.52 -19.99
C GLY A 65 -11.31 -22.38 -20.07
N ALA A 66 -12.37 -22.55 -20.86
CA ALA A 66 -13.33 -21.48 -21.17
C ALA A 66 -14.05 -20.86 -19.94
N ALA A 67 -14.20 -21.64 -18.86
CA ALA A 67 -14.75 -21.18 -17.57
C ALA A 67 -13.68 -20.97 -16.49
N GLU A 68 -12.45 -21.43 -16.73
CA GLU A 68 -11.33 -21.33 -15.79
C GLU A 68 -10.90 -19.87 -15.65
N ARG A 69 -10.66 -19.43 -14.42
CA ARG A 69 -10.14 -18.09 -14.14
C ARG A 69 -8.62 -18.15 -13.96
N GLY A 70 -7.96 -17.11 -14.43
CA GLY A 70 -6.54 -16.87 -14.20
C GLY A 70 -6.23 -15.39 -14.29
N SER A 71 -4.96 -15.04 -14.09
CA SER A 71 -4.54 -13.64 -14.07
C SER A 71 -4.24 -13.11 -15.48
N TYR A 72 -4.72 -11.89 -15.73
CA TYR A 72 -4.56 -11.11 -16.97
C TYR A 72 -3.99 -9.72 -16.62
N LEU A 73 -3.30 -9.11 -17.57
CA LEU A 73 -3.08 -7.66 -17.58
C LEU A 73 -4.21 -6.98 -18.36
N VAL A 74 -4.68 -5.85 -17.85
CA VAL A 74 -5.55 -4.91 -18.58
C VAL A 74 -4.90 -3.52 -18.47
N GLN A 75 -4.63 -2.88 -19.60
CA GLN A 75 -4.09 -1.51 -19.64
C GLN A 75 -5.12 -0.54 -20.21
N PHE A 76 -5.25 0.63 -19.60
CA PHE A 76 -6.11 1.70 -20.08
C PHE A 76 -5.33 2.72 -20.92
N SER A 77 -6.03 3.42 -21.82
CA SER A 77 -5.46 4.34 -22.83
C SER A 77 -4.99 5.70 -22.26
N GLY A 78 -4.59 5.77 -20.99
CA GLY A 78 -4.23 7.00 -20.28
C GLY A 78 -4.64 6.97 -18.80
N PRO A 79 -4.52 8.11 -18.07
CA PRO A 79 -4.81 8.20 -16.64
C PRO A 79 -6.15 7.60 -16.24
N VAL A 80 -6.11 6.73 -15.23
CA VAL A 80 -7.17 5.77 -14.90
C VAL A 80 -8.40 6.47 -14.35
N ARG A 81 -9.57 6.06 -14.86
CA ARG A 81 -10.86 6.62 -14.45
C ARG A 81 -11.79 5.57 -13.84
N GLU A 82 -12.67 6.00 -12.95
CA GLU A 82 -13.61 5.12 -12.26
C GLU A 82 -14.59 4.43 -13.22
N GLU A 83 -15.04 5.10 -14.29
CA GLU A 83 -15.94 4.48 -15.28
C GLU A 83 -15.29 3.28 -16.01
N TRP A 84 -13.97 3.28 -16.17
CA TRP A 84 -13.23 2.19 -16.83
C TRP A 84 -13.05 0.99 -15.89
N LYS A 85 -12.69 1.23 -14.62
CA LYS A 85 -12.65 0.20 -13.58
C LYS A 85 -14.02 -0.43 -13.35
N ALA A 86 -15.07 0.39 -13.26
CA ALA A 86 -16.46 -0.08 -13.14
C ALA A 86 -16.87 -0.97 -14.33
N GLY A 87 -16.41 -0.67 -15.55
CA GLY A 87 -16.63 -1.50 -16.74
C GLY A 87 -16.06 -2.91 -16.62
N LEU A 88 -14.88 -3.08 -16.01
CA LEU A 88 -14.28 -4.39 -15.73
C LEU A 88 -15.10 -5.16 -14.68
N THR A 89 -15.45 -4.51 -13.57
CA THR A 89 -16.27 -5.13 -12.52
C THR A 89 -17.64 -5.56 -13.05
N ALA A 90 -18.26 -4.76 -13.93
CA ALA A 90 -19.57 -5.05 -14.54
C ALA A 90 -19.59 -6.30 -15.44
N ILE A 91 -18.46 -6.68 -16.06
CA ILE A 91 -18.35 -7.96 -16.80
C ILE A 91 -17.97 -9.14 -15.89
N GLY A 92 -17.90 -8.92 -14.58
CA GLY A 92 -17.57 -9.89 -13.52
C GLY A 92 -16.08 -10.14 -13.34
N ALA A 93 -15.20 -9.26 -13.85
CA ALA A 93 -13.77 -9.35 -13.65
C ALA A 93 -13.39 -8.87 -12.24
N HIS A 94 -12.32 -9.43 -11.66
CA HIS A 94 -11.82 -9.03 -10.35
C HIS A 94 -10.48 -8.31 -10.50
N ILE A 95 -10.45 -6.99 -10.34
CA ILE A 95 -9.21 -6.22 -10.28
C ILE A 95 -8.44 -6.65 -9.02
N VAL A 96 -7.16 -7.00 -9.15
CA VAL A 96 -6.33 -7.50 -8.04
C VAL A 96 -5.44 -6.38 -7.50
N GLU A 97 -4.57 -5.85 -8.37
CA GLU A 97 -3.57 -4.84 -8.00
C GLU A 97 -3.25 -3.95 -9.21
N TYR A 98 -2.78 -2.73 -8.95
CA TYR A 98 -2.30 -1.81 -9.99
C TYR A 98 -0.91 -2.22 -10.46
N ILE A 99 -0.67 -2.05 -11.76
CA ILE A 99 0.63 -2.22 -12.42
C ILE A 99 0.93 -0.89 -13.13
N PRO A 100 2.19 -0.42 -13.21
CA PRO A 100 2.54 0.87 -13.81
C PRO A 100 1.97 1.11 -15.20
N ASP A 101 1.95 2.39 -15.60
CA ASP A 101 1.53 2.83 -16.94
C ASP A 101 0.07 2.48 -17.26
N ASN A 102 -0.83 2.76 -16.30
CA ASN A 102 -2.29 2.60 -16.40
C ASN A 102 -2.76 1.13 -16.51
N ALA A 103 -1.95 0.19 -16.02
CA ALA A 103 -2.24 -1.23 -16.07
C ALA A 103 -2.82 -1.78 -14.75
N PHE A 104 -3.47 -2.93 -14.83
CA PHE A 104 -3.96 -3.68 -13.69
C PHE A 104 -3.76 -5.17 -13.92
N LYS A 105 -3.41 -5.90 -12.86
CA LYS A 105 -3.58 -7.35 -12.80
C LYS A 105 -5.04 -7.63 -12.47
N VAL A 106 -5.71 -8.43 -13.29
CA VAL A 106 -7.15 -8.68 -13.22
C VAL A 106 -7.43 -10.17 -13.40
N ARG A 107 -8.16 -10.78 -12.46
CA ARG A 107 -8.58 -12.18 -12.56
C ARG A 107 -9.86 -12.30 -13.39
N MET A 108 -9.78 -13.09 -14.46
CA MET A 108 -10.82 -13.27 -15.48
C MET A 108 -10.78 -14.68 -16.06
N ASN A 109 -11.88 -15.13 -16.67
CA ASN A 109 -11.86 -16.24 -17.62
C ASN A 109 -11.71 -15.72 -19.08
N PRO A 110 -11.37 -16.57 -20.07
CA PRO A 110 -11.20 -16.13 -21.46
C PRO A 110 -12.42 -15.42 -22.06
N GLY A 111 -13.64 -15.79 -21.65
CA GLY A 111 -14.88 -15.13 -22.07
C GLY A 111 -15.03 -13.71 -21.50
N GLN A 112 -14.45 -13.43 -20.34
CA GLN A 112 -14.41 -12.10 -19.72
C GLN A 112 -13.32 -11.23 -20.33
N ALA A 113 -12.10 -11.76 -20.53
CA ALA A 113 -11.01 -11.03 -21.19
C ALA A 113 -11.41 -10.54 -22.60
N ASN A 114 -12.12 -11.38 -23.38
CA ASN A 114 -12.69 -11.03 -24.68
C ASN A 114 -13.80 -9.97 -24.67
N ARG A 115 -14.32 -9.59 -23.47
CA ARG A 115 -15.21 -8.44 -23.26
C ARG A 115 -14.44 -7.23 -22.73
N ALA A 116 -13.46 -7.43 -21.84
CA ALA A 116 -12.57 -6.38 -21.34
C ALA A 116 -11.89 -5.63 -22.50
N ALA A 117 -11.35 -6.38 -23.48
CA ALA A 117 -10.71 -5.86 -24.70
C ALA A 117 -11.66 -5.09 -25.66
N LYS A 118 -12.91 -4.84 -25.25
CA LYS A 118 -13.94 -4.11 -26.02
C LYS A 118 -14.60 -3.00 -25.21
N LEU A 119 -14.15 -2.77 -23.97
CA LEU A 119 -14.59 -1.65 -23.14
C LEU A 119 -13.96 -0.35 -23.65
N ALA A 120 -14.71 0.75 -23.58
CA ALA A 120 -14.16 2.07 -23.87
C ALA A 120 -13.05 2.42 -22.87
N GLY A 121 -11.92 2.92 -23.38
CA GLY A 121 -10.74 3.27 -22.58
C GLY A 121 -9.77 2.11 -22.32
N VAL A 122 -10.08 0.86 -22.68
CA VAL A 122 -9.09 -0.24 -22.65
C VAL A 122 -8.22 -0.20 -23.90
N HIS A 123 -6.91 -0.17 -23.70
CA HIS A 123 -5.90 -0.24 -24.74
C HIS A 123 -5.46 -1.68 -25.02
N TYR A 124 -5.17 -2.46 -23.97
CA TYR A 124 -4.62 -3.80 -24.07
C TYR A 124 -5.25 -4.77 -23.06
N VAL A 125 -5.37 -6.05 -23.45
CA VAL A 125 -5.67 -7.16 -22.55
C VAL A 125 -4.80 -8.37 -22.94
N GLY A 126 -4.02 -8.88 -21.98
CA GLY A 126 -3.11 -10.00 -22.17
C GLY A 126 -3.08 -10.95 -20.98
N ARG A 127 -2.50 -12.14 -21.12
CA ARG A 127 -2.30 -13.06 -19.99
C ARG A 127 -1.13 -12.59 -19.13
N PHE A 128 -1.31 -12.62 -17.80
CA PHE A 128 -0.23 -12.35 -16.86
C PHE A 128 0.69 -13.57 -16.80
N GLN A 129 1.94 -13.44 -17.22
CA GLN A 129 2.84 -14.58 -17.44
C GLN A 129 3.55 -15.06 -16.17
N SER A 130 3.90 -16.35 -16.12
CA SER A 130 4.61 -16.97 -14.99
C SER A 130 5.98 -16.30 -14.76
N ALA A 131 6.64 -15.89 -15.84
CA ALA A 131 7.89 -15.12 -15.83
C ALA A 131 7.83 -13.82 -15.02
N TRP A 132 6.64 -13.25 -14.81
CA TRP A 132 6.43 -11.99 -14.10
C TRP A 132 6.04 -12.16 -12.61
N LYS A 133 6.08 -13.41 -12.10
CA LYS A 133 5.79 -13.76 -10.71
C LYS A 133 7.05 -13.97 -9.86
N VAL A 134 8.19 -13.42 -10.27
CA VAL A 134 9.50 -13.65 -9.62
C VAL A 134 10.19 -12.30 -9.42
N THR A 135 10.79 -12.05 -8.25
CA THR A 135 11.54 -10.81 -7.96
C THR A 135 12.93 -10.78 -8.61
N LYS A 136 13.60 -9.62 -8.55
CA LYS A 136 14.99 -9.36 -9.03
C LYS A 136 15.94 -10.44 -8.51
N ASP A 137 16.01 -10.57 -7.18
CA ASP A 137 16.86 -11.54 -6.49
C ASP A 137 16.47 -13.00 -6.71
N ALA A 138 15.17 -13.31 -6.65
CA ALA A 138 14.71 -14.68 -6.86
C ALA A 138 15.03 -15.16 -8.28
N LYS A 139 14.91 -14.27 -9.27
CA LYS A 139 15.30 -14.55 -10.65
C LYS A 139 16.81 -14.75 -10.76
N ALA A 140 17.63 -13.90 -10.14
CA ALA A 140 19.09 -14.05 -10.16
C ALA A 140 19.53 -15.43 -9.60
N LYS A 141 18.99 -15.84 -8.45
CA LYS A 141 19.30 -17.15 -7.83
C LYS A 141 18.81 -18.36 -8.66
N ILE A 142 17.73 -18.19 -9.41
CA ILE A 142 17.24 -19.17 -10.41
C ILE A 142 18.16 -19.23 -11.63
N ASP A 143 18.59 -18.07 -12.17
CA ASP A 143 19.49 -17.96 -13.32
C ASP A 143 20.90 -18.54 -13.02
N GLU A 144 21.37 -18.44 -11.77
CA GLU A 144 22.60 -19.11 -11.28
C GLU A 144 22.56 -20.65 -11.37
N GLY A 145 21.38 -21.25 -11.58
CA GLY A 145 21.22 -22.70 -11.66
C GLY A 145 21.26 -23.43 -10.31
N LYS A 146 21.21 -22.71 -9.19
CA LYS A 146 21.34 -23.25 -7.83
C LYS A 146 19.99 -23.46 -7.16
N ALA A 147 19.94 -24.37 -6.17
CA ALA A 147 18.80 -24.44 -5.26
C ALA A 147 18.77 -23.22 -4.32
N GLY A 148 17.59 -22.82 -3.87
CA GLY A 148 17.40 -21.69 -2.98
C GLY A 148 16.22 -21.86 -2.04
N ILE A 149 16.18 -21.03 -0.99
CA ILE A 149 15.04 -20.86 -0.11
C ILE A 149 14.25 -19.64 -0.60
N TYR A 150 12.94 -19.79 -0.76
CA TYR A 150 12.05 -18.79 -1.33
C TYR A 150 10.82 -18.58 -0.45
N LYS A 151 10.37 -17.33 -0.37
CA LYS A 151 9.09 -16.92 0.23
C LYS A 151 8.07 -16.79 -0.91
N VAL A 152 7.08 -17.68 -0.94
CA VAL A 152 6.09 -17.80 -2.02
C VAL A 152 4.72 -17.38 -1.52
N ARG A 153 4.24 -16.22 -1.98
CA ARG A 153 2.98 -15.64 -1.51
C ARG A 153 1.81 -16.08 -2.38
N ALA A 154 0.70 -16.43 -1.76
CA ALA A 154 -0.57 -16.73 -2.42
C ALA A 154 -1.28 -15.46 -2.90
N GLU A 155 -2.13 -15.59 -3.91
CA GLU A 155 -3.11 -14.55 -4.24
C GLU A 155 -4.17 -14.44 -3.12
N SER A 156 -4.65 -13.22 -2.85
CA SER A 156 -5.53 -12.96 -1.69
C SER A 156 -6.81 -13.79 -1.73
N GLY A 157 -7.14 -14.44 -0.60
CA GLY A 157 -8.35 -15.24 -0.42
C GLY A 157 -8.31 -16.67 -0.97
N ILE A 158 -7.13 -17.21 -1.31
CA ILE A 158 -6.96 -18.61 -1.76
C ILE A 158 -6.62 -19.55 -0.59
N ASP A 159 -7.01 -20.82 -0.71
CA ASP A 159 -6.60 -21.91 0.18
C ASP A 159 -5.08 -22.15 0.09
N LEU A 160 -4.36 -21.66 1.10
CA LEU A 160 -2.91 -21.85 1.25
C LEU A 160 -2.51 -23.34 1.37
N GLY A 161 -3.39 -24.19 1.90
CA GLY A 161 -3.19 -25.64 1.97
C GLY A 161 -3.35 -26.34 0.63
N ALA A 162 -4.12 -25.78 -0.31
CA ALA A 162 -4.14 -26.21 -1.71
C ALA A 162 -2.90 -25.73 -2.48
N LEU A 163 -2.44 -24.51 -2.22
CA LEU A 163 -1.20 -24.00 -2.79
C LEU A 163 0.02 -24.81 -2.31
N ARG A 164 0.10 -25.11 -1.01
CA ARG A 164 1.14 -25.97 -0.41
C ARG A 164 1.27 -27.31 -1.13
N LYS A 165 0.17 -28.06 -1.26
CA LYS A 165 0.13 -29.34 -1.99
C LYS A 165 0.56 -29.21 -3.45
N SER A 166 0.24 -28.08 -4.08
CA SER A 166 0.60 -27.80 -5.47
C SER A 166 2.10 -27.49 -5.62
N ALA A 167 2.71 -26.84 -4.63
CA ALA A 167 4.16 -26.61 -4.57
C ALA A 167 4.93 -27.91 -4.24
N GLU A 168 4.49 -28.68 -3.25
CA GLU A 168 5.07 -29.99 -2.88
C GLU A 168 5.04 -30.97 -4.07
N ALA A 169 3.96 -30.95 -4.87
CA ALA A 169 3.84 -31.76 -6.09
C ALA A 169 4.85 -31.39 -7.21
N THR A 170 5.59 -30.29 -7.09
CA THR A 170 6.68 -29.96 -8.04
C THR A 170 7.99 -30.68 -7.74
N GLY A 171 8.16 -31.17 -6.50
CA GLY A 171 9.41 -31.67 -5.92
C GLY A 171 10.03 -30.78 -4.83
N ALA A 172 9.50 -29.57 -4.62
CA ALA A 172 9.98 -28.64 -3.60
C ALA A 172 9.59 -29.05 -2.17
N VAL A 173 10.41 -28.65 -1.19
CA VAL A 173 10.20 -28.93 0.24
C VAL A 173 9.61 -27.70 0.91
N VAL A 174 8.37 -27.79 1.43
CA VAL A 174 7.68 -26.68 2.10
C VAL A 174 7.82 -26.80 3.61
N SER A 175 8.64 -25.93 4.22
CA SER A 175 8.92 -25.91 5.66
C SER A 175 7.89 -25.14 6.48
N LYS A 176 7.38 -24.01 5.96
CA LYS A 176 6.40 -23.12 6.64
C LYS A 176 5.21 -22.81 5.73
N ALA A 177 4.02 -22.59 6.29
CA ALA A 177 2.79 -22.32 5.52
C ALA A 177 1.74 -21.55 6.35
N GLU A 178 1.91 -20.23 6.47
CA GLU A 178 1.05 -19.31 7.25
C GLU A 178 0.98 -17.93 6.57
N ASP A 179 0.17 -17.00 7.07
CA ASP A 179 0.09 -15.60 6.58
C ASP A 179 -0.02 -15.46 5.05
N GLY A 180 -0.81 -16.34 4.43
CA GLY A 180 -0.98 -16.39 2.97
C GLY A 180 0.29 -16.75 2.18
N THR A 181 1.30 -17.34 2.83
CA THR A 181 2.66 -17.48 2.33
C THR A 181 3.25 -18.86 2.63
N LEU A 182 4.16 -19.35 1.77
CA LEU A 182 4.94 -20.57 1.98
C LEU A 182 6.43 -20.23 2.07
N LEU A 183 7.13 -20.80 3.06
CA LEU A 183 8.60 -20.88 3.05
C LEU A 183 9.00 -22.24 2.50
N LEU A 184 9.78 -22.26 1.41
CA LEU A 184 10.16 -23.51 0.75
C LEU A 184 11.57 -23.50 0.18
N ALA A 185 12.17 -24.69 0.11
CA ALA A 185 13.41 -24.94 -0.62
C ALA A 185 13.09 -25.55 -1.99
N ALA A 186 13.66 -24.97 -3.06
CA ALA A 186 13.41 -25.39 -4.44
C ALA A 186 14.65 -25.29 -5.34
N ASP A 187 14.74 -26.18 -6.33
CA ASP A 187 15.65 -26.04 -7.47
C ASP A 187 15.06 -25.08 -8.55
N PRO A 188 15.84 -24.58 -9.52
CA PRO A 188 15.36 -23.65 -10.56
C PRO A 188 14.18 -24.17 -11.40
N THR A 189 14.13 -25.48 -11.66
CA THR A 189 13.04 -26.13 -12.41
C THR A 189 11.79 -26.26 -11.53
N GLN A 190 11.95 -26.49 -10.23
CA GLN A 190 10.85 -26.47 -9.27
C GLN A 190 10.27 -25.06 -9.11
N ALA A 191 11.13 -24.05 -8.91
CA ALA A 191 10.71 -22.65 -8.81
C ALA A 191 9.93 -22.17 -10.05
N GLY A 192 10.39 -22.54 -11.26
CA GLY A 192 9.65 -22.26 -12.50
C GLY A 192 8.27 -22.92 -12.57
N LYS A 193 8.14 -24.17 -12.10
CA LYS A 193 6.82 -24.85 -11.99
C LYS A 193 5.91 -24.17 -10.96
N ILE A 194 6.44 -23.73 -9.83
CA ILE A 194 5.70 -23.02 -8.78
C ILE A 194 5.17 -21.69 -9.32
N ALA A 195 5.98 -20.94 -10.08
CA ALA A 195 5.53 -19.72 -10.76
C ALA A 195 4.40 -20.00 -11.78
N GLY A 196 4.34 -21.20 -12.36
CA GLY A 196 3.27 -21.63 -13.25
C GLY A 196 1.90 -21.89 -12.58
N ILE A 197 1.83 -21.87 -11.24
CA ILE A 197 0.56 -21.99 -10.49
C ILE A 197 -0.18 -20.64 -10.55
N GLU A 198 -1.44 -20.62 -10.99
CA GLU A 198 -2.22 -19.37 -11.11
C GLU A 198 -2.31 -18.61 -9.77
N ASP A 199 -2.45 -19.34 -8.66
CA ASP A 199 -2.66 -18.82 -7.31
C ASP A 199 -1.40 -18.41 -6.53
N VAL A 200 -0.21 -18.50 -7.14
CA VAL A 200 0.96 -17.75 -6.66
C VAL A 200 0.81 -16.29 -7.05
N ALA A 201 0.93 -15.36 -6.10
CA ALA A 201 1.05 -13.93 -6.38
C ALA A 201 2.45 -13.63 -6.92
N PHE A 202 3.48 -14.00 -6.16
CA PHE A 202 4.90 -13.92 -6.51
C PHE A 202 5.76 -14.88 -5.68
N ILE A 203 7.00 -15.06 -6.12
CA ILE A 203 8.12 -15.76 -5.48
C ILE A 203 9.21 -14.71 -5.21
N ASP A 204 9.61 -14.54 -3.95
CA ASP A 204 10.79 -13.76 -3.56
C ASP A 204 11.85 -14.66 -2.90
N LYS A 205 13.10 -14.19 -2.87
CA LYS A 205 14.21 -14.78 -2.12
C LYS A 205 13.90 -14.67 -0.64
N PHE A 206 14.04 -15.76 0.12
CA PHE A 206 14.00 -15.66 1.57
C PHE A 206 15.23 -14.89 2.06
N ARG A 207 14.99 -13.80 2.79
CA ARG A 207 15.99 -12.97 3.49
C ARG A 207 15.61 -13.00 4.96
N ILE A 208 16.55 -13.35 5.84
CA ILE A 208 16.39 -13.08 7.27
C ILE A 208 16.45 -11.55 7.45
N GLN A 209 15.81 -11.00 8.47
CA GLN A 209 16.00 -9.58 8.81
C GLN A 209 17.15 -9.44 9.79
N GLU A 210 18.02 -8.47 9.55
CA GLU A 210 19.27 -8.26 10.26
C GLU A 210 19.26 -6.90 10.98
N LYS A 211 19.90 -6.84 12.14
CA LYS A 211 20.07 -5.62 12.94
C LYS A 211 21.07 -4.69 12.27
N HIS A 212 20.68 -3.46 11.91
CA HIS A 212 21.52 -2.52 11.15
C HIS A 212 22.58 -1.81 12.03
N ASN A 213 23.40 -2.57 12.74
CA ASN A 213 24.38 -2.10 13.74
C ASN A 213 25.79 -1.88 13.18
N GLU A 214 26.40 -0.72 13.49
CA GLU A 214 27.81 -0.40 13.21
C GLU A 214 28.45 0.77 14.06
N HIS A 215 28.63 0.51 15.37
CA HIS A 215 29.86 0.78 16.32
C HIS A 215 29.83 2.38 16.71
N ALA A 216 29.47 2.76 17.98
CA ALA A 216 29.97 3.89 18.86
C ALA A 216 29.10 5.08 19.47
N ALA A 217 29.57 6.24 20.06
CA ALA A 217 28.69 7.22 20.86
C ALA A 217 28.67 8.79 20.75
N GLY A 218 27.47 9.42 20.93
CA GLY A 218 27.21 10.89 20.88
C GLY A 218 25.76 11.43 20.62
N THR A 219 25.53 12.72 20.20
CA THR A 219 24.24 13.49 20.40
C THR A 219 23.98 14.77 19.53
N LEU A 220 22.89 14.88 18.73
CA LEU A 220 22.64 16.08 17.86
C LEU A 220 21.20 16.46 17.38
N MET A 221 20.08 15.88 17.85
CA MET A 221 18.74 16.00 17.21
C MET A 221 18.08 17.41 17.05
N ARG A 222 18.79 18.52 17.32
CA ARG A 222 18.33 19.91 17.18
C ARG A 222 16.94 20.11 17.82
N ALA A 223 16.82 19.71 19.08
CA ALA A 223 15.55 19.58 19.83
C ALA A 223 15.42 20.49 21.06
N THR A 224 16.43 21.31 21.35
CA THR A 224 16.53 22.09 22.59
C THR A 224 15.39 23.10 22.72
N GLN A 225 15.03 23.79 21.63
CA GLN A 225 13.89 24.70 21.61
C GLN A 225 12.55 23.94 21.57
N ALA A 226 12.47 22.79 20.92
CA ALA A 226 11.28 21.93 20.92
C ALA A 226 10.91 21.51 22.36
N ASN A 227 11.87 20.95 23.10
CA ASN A 227 11.68 20.57 24.49
C ASN A 227 11.44 21.80 25.40
N ALA A 228 12.13 22.93 25.18
CA ALA A 228 11.90 24.16 25.95
C ALA A 228 10.50 24.78 25.73
N ARG A 229 9.83 24.49 24.60
CA ARG A 229 8.42 24.84 24.34
C ARG A 229 7.43 23.85 24.95
N GLY A 230 7.91 22.78 25.60
CA GLY A 230 7.09 21.71 26.17
C GLY A 230 6.69 20.62 25.17
N TYR A 231 7.38 20.49 24.03
CA TYR A 231 7.21 19.39 23.09
C TYR A 231 8.26 18.31 23.38
N ASP A 232 7.82 17.21 23.97
CA ASP A 232 8.65 16.17 24.59
C ASP A 232 8.09 14.75 24.40
N GLY A 233 7.03 14.60 23.59
CA GLY A 233 6.39 13.32 23.32
C GLY A 233 5.33 12.90 24.35
N SER A 234 5.09 13.65 25.43
CA SER A 234 4.21 13.21 26.54
C SER A 234 2.73 13.01 26.23
N THR A 235 2.22 13.44 25.06
CA THR A 235 0.88 13.04 24.58
C THR A 235 0.86 11.74 23.77
N GLN A 236 2.01 11.08 23.58
CA GLN A 236 2.20 10.00 22.62
C GLN A 236 2.70 8.70 23.26
N THR A 237 2.40 7.59 22.57
CA THR A 237 3.03 6.29 22.76
C THR A 237 3.77 5.92 21.48
N VAL A 238 5.00 5.44 21.60
CA VAL A 238 5.84 4.95 20.50
C VAL A 238 6.12 3.47 20.70
N ALA A 239 6.11 2.71 19.61
CA ALA A 239 6.52 1.32 19.58
C ALA A 239 7.97 1.19 19.11
N VAL A 240 8.68 0.21 19.67
CA VAL A 240 10.00 -0.25 19.20
C VAL A 240 9.90 -1.76 19.01
N ALA A 241 10.19 -2.25 17.81
CA ALA A 241 10.29 -3.67 17.52
C ALA A 241 11.73 -4.02 17.19
N ASP A 242 12.38 -4.79 18.06
CA ASP A 242 13.84 -4.94 18.11
C ASP A 242 14.25 -6.16 18.95
N THR A 243 15.54 -6.33 19.31
CA THR A 243 16.05 -7.57 19.96
C THR A 243 15.34 -7.92 21.27
N GLY A 244 15.46 -7.05 22.28
CA GLY A 244 14.87 -7.20 23.61
C GLY A 244 14.95 -5.89 24.40
N LEU A 245 14.48 -5.89 25.65
CA LEU A 245 14.55 -4.71 26.51
C LEU A 245 14.99 -5.06 27.94
N GLY A 246 16.29 -4.90 28.23
CA GLY A 246 16.91 -5.30 29.51
C GLY A 246 16.53 -6.74 29.88
N GLY A 247 16.17 -6.98 31.14
CA GLY A 247 15.61 -8.24 31.62
C GLY A 247 14.14 -8.52 31.25
N GLY A 248 13.64 -7.99 30.13
CA GLY A 248 12.42 -8.41 29.45
C GLY A 248 11.07 -8.04 30.08
N THR A 249 11.03 -7.17 31.09
CA THR A 249 9.77 -6.67 31.67
C THR A 249 9.84 -5.17 31.95
N ALA A 250 8.70 -4.51 32.12
CA ALA A 250 8.67 -3.09 32.50
C ALA A 250 9.39 -2.77 33.82
N ALA A 251 9.62 -3.75 34.71
CA ALA A 251 10.32 -3.58 35.98
C ALA A 251 11.81 -4.01 35.92
N THR A 252 12.25 -4.61 34.83
CA THR A 252 13.62 -5.08 34.55
C THR A 252 14.19 -4.48 33.26
N ALA A 253 13.48 -3.51 32.66
CA ALA A 253 13.99 -2.67 31.60
C ALA A 253 15.02 -1.68 32.13
N HIS A 254 15.81 -1.12 31.21
CA HIS A 254 16.86 -0.15 31.51
C HIS A 254 16.36 1.03 32.39
N PRO A 255 17.08 1.45 33.45
CA PRO A 255 16.59 2.41 34.44
C PRO A 255 16.26 3.80 33.86
N ASP A 256 16.86 4.17 32.72
CA ASP A 256 16.55 5.41 32.00
C ASP A 256 15.18 5.41 31.27
N ILE A 257 14.46 4.28 31.31
CA ILE A 257 13.07 4.16 30.89
C ILE A 257 12.22 3.74 32.11
N PRO A 258 11.73 4.70 32.93
CA PRO A 258 10.95 4.39 34.11
C PRO A 258 9.76 3.47 33.80
N ALA A 259 9.59 2.41 34.59
CA ALA A 259 8.54 1.40 34.44
C ALA A 259 7.13 1.97 34.19
N ALA A 260 6.81 3.13 34.78
CA ALA A 260 5.51 3.81 34.61
C ALA A 260 5.30 4.47 33.24
N ARG A 261 6.35 4.62 32.41
CA ARG A 261 6.27 5.03 31.00
C ARG A 261 6.18 3.83 30.04
N ILE A 262 6.50 2.61 30.49
CA ILE A 262 6.39 1.40 29.68
C ILE A 262 4.94 0.91 29.71
N GLN A 263 4.26 1.00 28.56
CA GLN A 263 2.86 0.66 28.37
C GLN A 263 2.66 -0.84 28.09
N ALA A 264 3.61 -1.47 27.38
CA ALA A 264 3.68 -2.92 27.22
C ALA A 264 5.11 -3.37 26.87
N VAL A 265 5.46 -4.60 27.26
CA VAL A 265 6.57 -5.37 26.69
C VAL A 265 5.97 -6.67 26.15
N ARG A 266 6.37 -7.07 24.94
CA ARG A 266 5.76 -8.17 24.17
C ARG A 266 6.87 -9.04 23.59
N ALA A 267 6.82 -10.34 23.88
CA ALA A 267 7.63 -11.34 23.19
C ALA A 267 6.91 -11.77 21.91
N TRP A 268 7.57 -11.67 20.76
CA TRP A 268 7.18 -12.34 19.52
C TRP A 268 8.17 -13.48 19.29
N VAL A 269 7.79 -14.68 19.72
CA VAL A 269 8.60 -15.90 19.55
C VAL A 269 8.13 -16.62 18.28
N ALA A 270 9.09 -16.96 17.42
CA ALA A 270 8.89 -17.69 16.18
C ALA A 270 8.33 -19.11 16.41
N ALA A 271 7.63 -19.64 15.41
CA ALA A 271 7.28 -21.06 15.38
C ALA A 271 8.33 -21.88 14.62
N ASP A 272 8.56 -23.12 15.07
CA ASP A 272 9.46 -24.09 14.42
C ASP A 272 9.18 -24.24 12.92
N SER A 273 10.24 -24.26 12.10
CA SER A 273 10.14 -24.40 10.65
C SER A 273 10.72 -25.74 10.22
N ALA A 274 9.84 -26.72 9.98
CA ALA A 274 10.21 -28.11 9.77
C ALA A 274 11.28 -28.31 8.68
N GLY A 275 12.46 -28.78 9.07
CA GLY A 275 13.61 -28.99 8.17
C GLY A 275 14.38 -27.72 7.78
N CYS A 276 14.12 -26.59 8.48
CA CYS A 276 14.82 -25.33 8.33
C CYS A 276 15.38 -24.80 9.67
N TYR A 277 14.59 -24.77 10.75
CA TYR A 277 15.08 -24.43 12.09
C TYR A 277 14.10 -24.85 13.20
N ASP A 278 14.63 -25.15 14.40
CA ASP A 278 13.88 -25.28 15.66
C ASP A 278 14.14 -24.04 16.54
N VAL A 279 13.13 -23.55 17.28
CA VAL A 279 13.21 -22.27 18.03
C VAL A 279 13.39 -22.51 19.53
N GLN A 280 14.42 -21.90 20.13
CA GLN A 280 14.72 -22.05 21.58
C GLN A 280 14.11 -20.95 22.47
N GLY A 281 13.72 -19.79 21.90
CA GLY A 281 12.78 -18.83 22.50
C GLY A 281 13.18 -18.16 23.82
N ASN A 282 14.00 -17.10 23.75
CA ASN A 282 14.43 -16.25 24.89
C ASN A 282 13.38 -15.21 25.38
N GLY A 283 12.24 -15.09 24.69
CA GLY A 283 11.11 -14.27 25.16
C GLY A 283 11.26 -12.78 24.87
N ALA A 284 11.70 -11.98 25.84
CA ALA A 284 11.80 -10.52 25.68
C ALA A 284 13.02 -9.85 26.32
N ALA A 285 13.92 -10.65 26.92
CA ALA A 285 15.18 -10.13 27.46
C ALA A 285 16.19 -9.90 26.32
N ASP A 286 17.01 -8.85 26.46
CA ASP A 286 18.01 -8.43 25.47
C ASP A 286 19.35 -9.16 25.71
N GLU A 287 19.32 -10.49 25.57
CA GLU A 287 20.36 -11.43 26.05
C GLU A 287 21.63 -11.49 25.19
N ASP A 288 21.53 -11.31 23.87
CA ASP A 288 22.65 -11.41 22.94
C ASP A 288 23.30 -10.06 22.66
N SER A 289 22.48 -9.07 22.31
CA SER A 289 22.94 -7.89 21.57
C SER A 289 22.98 -6.60 22.38
N GLY A 290 22.02 -6.38 23.29
CA GLY A 290 21.83 -5.09 23.96
C GLY A 290 21.30 -3.99 23.03
N HIS A 291 20.92 -4.37 21.81
CA HIS A 291 20.61 -3.48 20.70
C HIS A 291 19.24 -2.84 20.88
N GLY A 292 18.19 -3.63 21.11
CA GLY A 292 16.85 -3.14 21.38
C GLY A 292 16.77 -2.24 22.61
N THR A 293 17.61 -2.48 23.62
CA THR A 293 17.76 -1.59 24.79
C THR A 293 18.36 -0.25 24.39
N HIS A 294 19.46 -0.24 23.62
CA HIS A 294 20.11 0.98 23.12
C HIS A 294 19.18 1.79 22.20
N VAL A 295 18.47 1.09 21.31
CA VAL A 295 17.44 1.66 20.41
C VAL A 295 16.31 2.28 21.23
N ALA A 296 15.73 1.56 22.21
CA ALA A 296 14.62 2.05 23.01
C ALA A 296 15.00 3.29 23.85
N VAL A 297 16.17 3.28 24.50
CA VAL A 297 16.66 4.45 25.26
C VAL A 297 16.91 5.62 24.30
N SER A 298 17.36 5.38 23.06
CA SER A 298 17.53 6.43 22.05
C SER A 298 16.20 7.07 21.60
N VAL A 299 15.07 6.37 21.70
CA VAL A 299 13.74 6.95 21.45
C VAL A 299 13.22 7.73 22.67
N VAL A 300 13.29 7.14 23.87
CA VAL A 300 12.50 7.62 25.04
C VAL A 300 13.26 7.78 26.36
N GLY A 301 14.58 7.61 26.43
CA GLY A 301 15.38 7.80 27.65
C GLY A 301 15.22 9.22 28.24
N ASP A 302 15.06 9.35 29.56
CA ASP A 302 14.91 10.67 30.20
C ASP A 302 16.20 11.30 30.74
N GLY A 303 17.31 10.58 30.60
CA GLY A 303 18.66 10.90 31.03
C GLY A 303 18.90 10.78 32.54
N MET A 304 18.03 10.05 33.24
CA MET A 304 18.02 9.89 34.68
C MET A 304 18.27 11.23 35.43
N ALA A 305 19.13 11.24 36.45
CA ALA A 305 19.38 12.40 37.29
C ALA A 305 20.42 13.41 36.73
N ASN A 306 21.16 13.05 35.67
CA ASN A 306 22.29 13.85 35.16
C ASN A 306 22.14 14.34 33.71
N GLY A 307 21.15 13.82 32.95
CA GLY A 307 20.89 14.18 31.56
C GLY A 307 21.70 13.40 30.51
N THR A 308 22.51 12.41 30.91
CA THR A 308 23.27 11.54 29.99
C THR A 308 22.32 10.72 29.12
N GLY A 309 22.56 10.59 27.81
CA GLY A 309 21.72 9.74 26.93
C GLY A 309 20.30 10.26 26.65
N LYS A 310 19.87 11.38 27.25
CA LYS A 310 18.49 11.89 27.18
C LYS A 310 17.97 12.04 25.74
N ALA A 311 16.90 11.32 25.43
CA ALA A 311 16.24 11.35 24.12
C ALA A 311 15.35 12.58 23.92
N ALA A 312 15.06 12.91 22.66
CA ALA A 312 14.19 14.05 22.31
C ALA A 312 12.73 13.85 22.78
N ALA A 313 12.24 12.60 22.84
CA ALA A 313 10.89 12.24 23.26
C ALA A 313 10.83 11.64 24.68
N TYR A 314 11.66 12.16 25.60
CA TYR A 314 11.75 11.67 26.99
C TYR A 314 10.43 11.65 27.78
N GLY A 315 9.39 12.38 27.34
CA GLY A 315 8.07 12.37 27.95
C GLY A 315 7.16 11.24 27.46
N ALA A 316 7.49 10.59 26.35
CA ALA A 316 6.64 9.59 25.69
C ALA A 316 6.56 8.26 26.46
N ARG A 317 5.51 7.49 26.15
CA ARG A 317 5.36 6.09 26.57
C ARG A 317 5.95 5.13 25.55
N LEU A 318 6.42 3.98 26.03
CA LEU A 318 6.99 2.90 25.22
C LEU A 318 6.07 1.68 25.15
N VAL A 319 5.85 1.16 23.94
CA VAL A 319 5.51 -0.25 23.70
C VAL A 319 6.77 -0.92 23.15
N PHE A 320 7.20 -2.03 23.73
CA PHE A 320 8.34 -2.78 23.23
C PHE A 320 7.90 -4.15 22.70
N GLN A 321 8.44 -4.54 21.55
CA GLN A 321 8.22 -5.82 20.88
C GLN A 321 9.58 -6.47 20.66
N ALA A 322 9.92 -7.47 21.47
CA ALA A 322 11.08 -8.30 21.26
C ALA A 322 10.79 -9.27 20.12
N VAL A 323 11.67 -9.34 19.13
CA VAL A 323 11.50 -10.14 17.89
C VAL A 323 12.74 -11.00 17.55
N GLU A 324 13.77 -10.99 18.41
CA GLU A 324 14.97 -11.83 18.29
C GLU A 324 14.80 -13.15 19.05
N ASP A 325 14.95 -14.26 18.34
CA ASP A 325 14.95 -15.62 18.88
C ASP A 325 16.29 -16.32 18.62
N TYR A 326 16.76 -17.12 19.57
CA TYR A 326 17.78 -18.14 19.28
C TYR A 326 17.15 -19.34 18.56
N VAL A 327 17.79 -19.81 17.48
CA VAL A 327 17.36 -21.00 16.73
C VAL A 327 18.51 -21.95 16.40
N ASP A 328 18.20 -23.24 16.38
CA ASP A 328 19.08 -24.29 15.86
C ASP A 328 18.72 -24.55 14.38
N MET A 329 19.68 -24.35 13.47
CA MET A 329 19.45 -24.43 12.03
C MET A 329 19.46 -25.87 11.51
N GLN A 330 18.59 -26.17 10.54
CA GLN A 330 18.40 -27.50 9.99
C GLN A 330 18.48 -27.53 8.45
N GLY A 331 18.72 -28.73 7.92
CA GLY A 331 18.46 -29.08 6.52
C GLY A 331 19.12 -28.15 5.49
N ALA A 332 18.30 -27.48 4.69
CA ALA A 332 18.77 -26.55 3.65
C ALA A 332 19.12 -25.15 4.20
N CYS A 333 18.69 -24.84 5.42
CA CYS A 333 18.94 -23.56 6.09
C CYS A 333 20.27 -23.60 6.84
N ALA A 334 20.62 -24.71 7.50
CA ALA A 334 21.96 -25.00 8.04
C ALA A 334 23.11 -24.96 7.01
N ALA A 335 22.78 -25.02 5.71
CA ALA A 335 23.75 -24.86 4.61
C ALA A 335 23.94 -23.41 4.16
N GLN A 336 23.22 -22.45 4.74
CA GLN A 336 23.25 -21.02 4.42
C GLN A 336 23.40 -20.13 5.68
N TYR A 337 22.96 -20.59 6.85
CA TYR A 337 22.99 -19.87 8.12
C TYR A 337 23.44 -20.82 9.27
N PRO A 338 24.30 -20.38 10.20
CA PRO A 338 24.64 -21.14 11.42
C PRO A 338 23.55 -21.06 12.49
N ASP A 339 23.69 -21.86 13.56
CA ASP A 339 22.88 -21.72 14.79
C ASP A 339 23.18 -20.36 15.45
N GLY A 340 22.15 -19.66 15.97
CA GLY A 340 22.33 -18.30 16.48
C GLY A 340 21.04 -17.53 16.76
N TYR A 341 21.20 -16.27 17.18
CA TYR A 341 20.11 -15.31 17.37
C TYR A 341 19.75 -14.62 16.05
N TYR A 342 18.45 -14.56 15.73
CA TYR A 342 17.93 -13.94 14.51
C TYR A 342 16.56 -13.28 14.75
N LEU A 343 16.21 -12.27 13.95
CA LEU A 343 14.93 -11.56 14.03
C LEU A 343 13.74 -12.36 13.45
N LEU A 344 13.67 -13.66 13.73
CA LEU A 344 12.67 -14.58 13.19
C LEU A 344 11.29 -14.49 13.89
N GLY A 345 11.22 -13.79 15.02
CA GLY A 345 9.96 -13.42 15.67
C GLY A 345 9.11 -12.43 14.85
N LEU A 346 9.70 -11.78 13.84
CA LEU A 346 8.97 -10.95 12.89
C LEU A 346 7.97 -11.81 12.07
N PRO A 347 6.66 -11.50 12.10
CA PRO A 347 5.66 -12.30 11.41
C PRO A 347 5.77 -12.20 9.89
N ASP A 348 5.34 -13.25 9.18
CA ASP A 348 5.40 -13.31 7.71
C ASP A 348 4.53 -12.22 7.04
N ASP A 349 3.46 -11.75 7.70
CA ASP A 349 2.79 -10.47 7.43
C ASP A 349 3.05 -9.46 8.57
N LEU A 350 3.97 -8.51 8.35
CA LEU A 350 4.31 -7.44 9.29
C LEU A 350 3.11 -6.55 9.72
N THR A 351 1.99 -6.57 9.00
CA THR A 351 0.80 -5.82 9.45
C THR A 351 0.27 -6.33 10.80
N GLN A 352 0.58 -7.57 11.20
CA GLN A 352 0.25 -8.10 12.53
C GLN A 352 1.07 -7.42 13.65
N LEU A 353 2.38 -7.24 13.44
CA LEU A 353 3.29 -6.54 14.36
C LEU A 353 2.82 -5.09 14.58
N PHE A 354 2.55 -4.38 13.47
CA PHE A 354 2.07 -3.00 13.51
C PHE A 354 0.67 -2.89 14.13
N GLN A 355 -0.23 -3.85 13.88
CA GLN A 355 -1.58 -3.86 14.45
C GLN A 355 -1.55 -4.04 15.97
N GLN A 356 -0.68 -4.92 16.50
CA GLN A 356 -0.54 -5.11 17.94
C GLN A 356 0.00 -3.84 18.61
N ALA A 357 1.03 -3.21 18.03
CA ALA A 357 1.54 -1.92 18.50
C ALA A 357 0.48 -0.80 18.50
N TYR A 358 -0.27 -0.66 17.41
CA TYR A 358 -1.36 0.30 17.26
C TYR A 358 -2.49 0.09 18.29
N THR A 359 -2.79 -1.17 18.60
CA THR A 359 -3.80 -1.59 19.58
C THR A 359 -3.35 -1.33 21.01
N ASP A 360 -2.06 -1.56 21.30
CA ASP A 360 -1.40 -1.12 22.54
C ASP A 360 -1.17 0.41 22.60
N GLY A 361 -1.72 1.17 21.65
CA GLY A 361 -1.82 2.63 21.68
C GLY A 361 -0.69 3.39 20.98
N ALA A 362 0.30 2.70 20.41
CA ALA A 362 1.40 3.35 19.71
C ALA A 362 0.93 4.10 18.45
N ARG A 363 1.58 5.22 18.12
CA ARG A 363 1.33 6.00 16.90
C ARG A 363 2.58 6.43 16.14
N ILE A 364 3.75 6.11 16.70
CA ILE A 364 5.02 6.03 15.97
C ILE A 364 5.54 4.59 16.18
N HIS A 365 6.24 4.01 15.22
CA HIS A 365 6.83 2.67 15.31
C HIS A 365 8.25 2.67 14.75
N ALA A 366 9.24 2.40 15.58
CA ALA A 366 10.64 2.35 15.19
C ALA A 366 11.08 0.91 14.90
N ASN A 367 11.82 0.72 13.80
CA ASN A 367 12.38 -0.57 13.39
C ASN A 367 13.86 -0.39 12.98
N SER A 368 14.79 -0.81 13.84
CA SER A 368 16.23 -0.65 13.62
C SER A 368 16.86 -1.89 12.96
N TRP A 369 16.14 -2.43 11.99
CA TRP A 369 16.47 -3.64 11.25
C TRP A 369 15.94 -3.58 9.83
N GLY A 370 16.44 -4.48 8.99
CA GLY A 370 16.00 -4.64 7.61
C GLY A 370 16.75 -5.77 6.93
N SER A 371 17.17 -5.58 5.68
CA SER A 371 17.91 -6.57 4.92
C SER A 371 18.52 -5.96 3.67
N ALA A 372 19.73 -6.41 3.33
CA ALA A 372 20.44 -6.07 2.10
C ALA A 372 19.61 -6.44 0.87
N ALA A 373 18.89 -5.44 0.34
CA ALA A 373 17.90 -5.59 -0.70
C ALA A 373 18.18 -4.71 -1.94
N ALA A 374 19.26 -3.93 -1.93
CA ALA A 374 19.74 -3.11 -3.06
C ALA A 374 18.60 -2.38 -3.80
N GLY A 375 17.95 -1.45 -3.08
CA GLY A 375 16.87 -0.62 -3.59
C GLY A 375 15.53 -1.33 -3.81
N GLN A 376 15.47 -2.67 -3.77
CA GLN A 376 14.28 -3.45 -4.14
C GLN A 376 13.11 -3.22 -3.16
N TYR A 377 11.92 -2.96 -3.70
CA TYR A 377 10.67 -3.01 -2.94
C TYR A 377 10.28 -4.47 -2.66
N THR A 378 10.00 -4.82 -1.41
CA THR A 378 9.70 -6.20 -0.98
C THR A 378 8.25 -6.35 -0.49
N ASP A 379 7.89 -7.56 -0.11
CA ASP A 379 6.63 -7.86 0.58
C ASP A 379 6.53 -7.16 1.95
N ASN A 380 7.63 -7.10 2.71
CA ASN A 380 7.72 -6.33 3.95
C ASN A 380 7.53 -4.82 3.70
N SER A 381 8.11 -4.28 2.62
CA SER A 381 7.89 -2.88 2.20
C SER A 381 6.41 -2.64 1.84
N GLN A 382 5.77 -3.60 1.17
CA GLN A 382 4.33 -3.56 0.87
C GLN A 382 3.46 -3.61 2.15
N ALA A 383 3.81 -4.44 3.13
CA ALA A 383 3.08 -4.55 4.39
C ALA A 383 3.12 -3.24 5.19
N ALA A 384 4.28 -2.58 5.28
CA ALA A 384 4.41 -1.27 5.92
C ALA A 384 3.64 -0.17 5.16
N ASP A 385 3.74 -0.12 3.83
CA ASP A 385 2.98 0.84 3.02
C ASP A 385 1.47 0.67 3.16
N LYS A 386 0.99 -0.57 3.10
CA LYS A 386 -0.42 -0.92 3.32
C LYS A 386 -0.89 -0.46 4.69
N PHE A 387 -0.12 -0.79 5.74
CA PHE A 387 -0.52 -0.47 7.11
C PHE A 387 -0.67 1.03 7.34
N ILE A 388 0.28 1.86 6.87
CA ILE A 388 0.20 3.33 7.02
C ILE A 388 -0.95 3.91 6.17
N ASN A 389 -1.23 3.33 5.00
CA ASN A 389 -2.35 3.78 4.16
C ASN A 389 -3.72 3.47 4.80
N GLU A 390 -3.85 2.33 5.48
CA GLU A 390 -5.06 1.93 6.22
C GLU A 390 -5.16 2.63 7.59
N HIS A 391 -4.04 2.85 8.28
CA HIS A 391 -3.91 3.52 9.58
C HIS A 391 -3.18 4.86 9.46
N ARG A 392 -3.82 5.82 8.77
CA ARG A 392 -3.24 7.12 8.39
C ARG A 392 -2.69 7.97 9.54
N ASP A 393 -3.06 7.71 10.80
CA ASP A 393 -2.58 8.45 11.98
C ASP A 393 -1.35 7.82 12.67
N MET A 394 -0.78 6.73 12.11
CA MET A 394 0.43 6.06 12.60
C MET A 394 1.57 6.11 11.58
N LEU A 395 2.73 6.63 11.98
CA LEU A 395 3.95 6.61 11.17
C LEU A 395 4.85 5.44 11.57
N ILE A 396 5.33 4.68 10.60
CA ILE A 396 6.36 3.65 10.78
C ILE A 396 7.69 4.21 10.25
N THR A 397 8.78 4.02 11.00
CA THR A 397 10.13 4.45 10.63
C THR A 397 11.02 3.23 10.46
N PHE A 398 11.96 3.31 9.51
CA PHE A 398 12.96 2.29 9.26
C PHE A 398 14.35 2.92 9.11
N SER A 399 15.33 2.24 9.69
CA SER A 399 16.76 2.43 9.39
C SER A 399 17.05 2.11 7.91
N ALA A 400 17.87 2.93 7.25
CA ALA A 400 18.06 2.84 5.79
C ALA A 400 18.86 1.60 5.33
N GLY A 401 19.62 0.97 6.23
CA GLY A 401 20.61 -0.05 5.91
C GLY A 401 22.04 0.45 6.17
N ASN A 402 22.99 -0.47 6.21
CA ASN A 402 24.41 -0.19 6.42
C ASN A 402 25.30 -0.71 5.28
N GLU A 403 24.72 -0.94 4.10
CA GLU A 403 25.37 -1.52 2.93
C GLU A 403 26.12 -0.50 2.04
N GLY A 404 26.44 0.70 2.57
CA GLY A 404 27.25 1.71 1.88
C GLY A 404 28.75 1.38 1.91
N ILE A 405 29.36 1.23 0.73
CA ILE A 405 30.79 0.89 0.55
C ILE A 405 31.40 1.60 -0.68
N ASP A 406 32.73 1.75 -0.72
CA ASP A 406 33.52 2.16 -1.90
C ASP A 406 33.95 0.90 -2.67
N ALA A 407 32.99 0.24 -3.32
CA ALA A 407 33.26 -1.00 -4.07
C ALA A 407 33.98 -0.72 -5.40
N ASN A 408 33.71 0.45 -6.01
CA ASN A 408 34.30 0.83 -7.29
C ASN A 408 35.76 1.35 -7.16
N ARG A 409 36.13 1.89 -5.99
CA ARG A 409 37.48 2.40 -5.62
C ARG A 409 37.83 3.75 -6.23
N ASP A 410 36.87 4.68 -6.21
CA ASP A 410 37.07 6.09 -6.57
C ASP A 410 37.07 7.04 -5.36
N GLY A 411 36.71 6.54 -4.16
CA GLY A 411 36.65 7.36 -2.94
C GLY A 411 35.28 7.96 -2.66
N VAL A 412 34.22 7.48 -3.32
CA VAL A 412 32.82 7.84 -3.05
C VAL A 412 32.04 6.58 -2.68
N ILE A 413 31.06 6.69 -1.78
CA ILE A 413 30.18 5.56 -1.45
C ILE A 413 29.23 5.26 -2.62
N ASP A 414 29.17 3.99 -3.03
CA ASP A 414 28.33 3.53 -4.13
C ASP A 414 26.81 3.60 -3.80
N ASN A 415 26.03 3.92 -4.84
CA ASN A 415 24.56 4.04 -4.79
C ASN A 415 23.85 2.67 -4.90
N ASP A 416 22.52 2.65 -4.76
CA ASP A 416 21.64 1.44 -4.79
C ASP A 416 21.86 0.46 -3.61
N SER A 417 22.13 0.98 -2.41
CA SER A 417 22.37 0.19 -1.19
C SER A 417 21.20 0.14 -0.19
N ILE A 418 20.10 0.91 -0.39
CA ILE A 418 18.96 0.96 0.56
C ILE A 418 18.37 -0.44 0.84
N GLY A 419 18.33 -0.79 2.13
CA GLY A 419 17.75 -2.03 2.63
C GLY A 419 16.22 -2.02 2.68
N ALA A 420 15.60 -3.20 2.65
CA ALA A 420 14.16 -3.36 2.84
C ALA A 420 13.87 -3.81 4.28
N PRO A 421 12.87 -3.24 4.99
CA PRO A 421 11.68 -2.55 4.45
C PRO A 421 11.80 -1.04 4.19
N ALA A 422 12.98 -0.44 4.40
CA ALA A 422 13.24 0.99 4.19
C ALA A 422 13.03 1.48 2.74
N THR A 423 12.87 0.59 1.77
CA THR A 423 12.45 0.91 0.39
C THR A 423 10.96 1.27 0.25
N GLY A 424 10.13 1.15 1.31
CA GLY A 424 8.72 1.55 1.32
C GLY A 424 8.48 3.05 1.05
N LYS A 425 7.33 3.42 0.50
CA LYS A 425 6.98 4.81 0.15
C LYS A 425 6.49 5.61 1.35
N ASN A 426 5.65 4.98 2.17
CA ASN A 426 4.88 5.62 3.22
C ASN A 426 5.66 5.72 4.54
N VAL A 427 6.61 4.81 4.75
CA VAL A 427 7.53 4.82 5.89
C VAL A 427 8.45 6.06 5.86
N LEU A 428 8.93 6.47 7.02
CA LEU A 428 10.07 7.40 7.13
C LEU A 428 11.36 6.58 7.16
N THR A 429 12.17 6.67 6.11
CA THR A 429 13.47 6.01 6.02
C THR A 429 14.57 6.95 6.48
N VAL A 430 15.43 6.46 7.36
CA VAL A 430 16.39 7.29 8.10
C VAL A 430 17.80 6.79 7.83
N GLY A 431 18.58 7.59 7.09
CA GLY A 431 20.01 7.38 6.92
C GLY A 431 20.80 7.84 8.16
N ALA A 432 22.09 7.55 8.18
CA ALA A 432 22.99 7.94 9.26
C ALA A 432 23.85 9.13 8.84
N SER A 433 23.87 10.15 9.68
CA SER A 433 24.82 11.25 9.63
C SER A 433 25.76 11.23 10.82
N GLU A 434 26.84 11.97 10.69
CA GLU A 434 27.91 12.05 11.66
C GLU A 434 27.49 12.67 13.00
N ASN A 435 28.11 12.22 14.09
CA ASN A 435 27.88 12.77 15.42
C ASN A 435 28.64 14.07 15.74
N GLY A 436 29.73 14.37 15.04
CA GLY A 436 30.45 15.62 15.28
C GLY A 436 31.18 15.71 16.63
N LYS A 437 31.49 14.57 17.28
CA LYS A 437 32.21 14.53 18.56
C LYS A 437 33.37 13.54 18.56
N LEU A 438 34.57 14.05 18.31
CA LEU A 438 35.85 13.33 18.49
C LEU A 438 36.16 12.92 19.96
N GLN A 439 35.34 13.31 20.94
CA GLN A 439 35.55 13.00 22.37
C GLN A 439 34.51 12.02 22.88
N SER A 440 34.99 10.88 23.37
CA SER A 440 34.21 9.67 23.60
C SER A 440 34.59 9.03 24.95
N PRO A 441 34.17 9.61 26.08
CA PRO A 441 34.55 9.17 27.42
C PRO A 441 34.14 7.74 27.77
N CYS A 442 35.04 7.00 28.40
CA CYS A 442 34.81 5.65 28.90
C CYS A 442 35.21 5.51 30.38
N ASP A 443 34.72 4.47 31.07
CA ASP A 443 35.06 4.24 32.48
C ASP A 443 36.52 3.78 32.67
N ALA A 444 37.36 4.67 33.20
CA ALA A 444 38.75 4.39 33.54
C ALA A 444 38.93 3.42 34.74
N ASN A 445 37.85 2.97 35.38
CA ASN A 445 37.90 1.85 36.33
C ASN A 445 38.04 0.49 35.62
N LEU A 446 37.55 0.36 34.38
CA LEU A 446 37.67 -0.84 33.55
C LEU A 446 39.13 -1.14 33.20
N THR A 447 39.49 -2.42 33.23
CA THR A 447 40.85 -2.93 32.96
C THR A 447 40.87 -4.09 31.96
N TYR A 448 39.73 -4.44 31.34
CA TYR A 448 39.71 -5.44 30.26
C TYR A 448 40.45 -4.91 29.03
N LEU A 449 41.10 -5.83 28.31
CA LEU A 449 41.69 -5.54 27.00
C LEU A 449 40.61 -5.73 25.92
N PRO A 450 40.69 -5.04 24.77
CA PRO A 450 39.68 -5.16 23.73
C PRO A 450 39.52 -6.61 23.25
N GLN A 451 38.29 -6.99 22.90
CA GLN A 451 37.95 -8.40 22.69
C GLN A 451 37.97 -8.79 21.21
N THR A 452 37.55 -7.90 20.30
CA THR A 452 37.59 -8.15 18.85
C THR A 452 38.96 -7.81 18.26
N ALA A 453 39.36 -8.49 17.19
CA ALA A 453 40.65 -8.23 16.52
C ALA A 453 40.77 -6.77 15.99
N LYS A 454 39.65 -6.16 15.57
CA LYS A 454 39.60 -4.76 15.10
C LYS A 454 39.88 -3.76 16.22
N GLU A 455 39.25 -3.94 17.38
CA GLU A 455 39.53 -3.10 18.55
C GLU A 455 40.95 -3.36 19.10
N GLN A 456 41.42 -4.61 19.10
CA GLN A 456 42.77 -4.95 19.57
C GLN A 456 43.86 -4.24 18.76
N ALA A 457 43.66 -4.07 17.44
CA ALA A 457 44.50 -3.25 16.59
C ALA A 457 44.39 -1.76 16.93
N THR A 458 43.17 -1.18 16.90
CA THR A 458 42.92 0.25 17.11
C THR A 458 43.41 0.75 18.47
N PHE A 459 43.07 0.03 19.53
CA PHE A 459 43.51 0.37 20.88
C PHE A 459 44.94 -0.09 21.16
N ASN A 460 45.56 -0.94 20.32
CA ASN A 460 46.85 -1.58 20.56
C ASN A 460 46.90 -2.30 21.91
N ASN A 461 45.90 -3.18 22.15
CA ASN A 461 45.73 -3.95 23.39
C ASN A 461 45.84 -3.13 24.70
N ARG A 462 45.20 -1.95 24.74
CA ARG A 462 45.07 -1.08 25.91
C ARG A 462 43.65 -1.07 26.45
N SER A 463 43.49 -1.04 27.77
CA SER A 463 42.19 -0.82 28.43
C SER A 463 41.78 0.66 28.41
N CYS A 464 40.52 0.98 28.71
CA CYS A 464 40.04 2.37 28.86
C CYS A 464 40.96 3.22 29.78
N ARG A 465 41.47 2.63 30.86
CA ARG A 465 42.43 3.28 31.76
C ARG A 465 43.72 3.69 31.06
N ASP A 466 44.27 2.81 30.22
CA ASP A 466 45.54 3.01 29.51
C ASP A 466 45.42 4.01 28.35
N VAL A 467 44.19 4.36 27.96
CA VAL A 467 43.85 5.46 27.04
C VAL A 467 43.29 6.70 27.75
N ASN A 468 43.49 6.81 29.08
CA ASN A 468 43.11 7.95 29.92
C ASN A 468 41.60 8.26 29.98
N GLY A 469 40.73 7.24 29.88
CA GLY A 469 39.29 7.45 29.99
C GLY A 469 38.63 8.02 28.72
N GLN A 470 39.24 7.83 27.55
CA GLN A 470 38.69 8.21 26.24
C GLN A 470 38.85 7.05 25.25
N ASN A 471 37.78 6.70 24.54
CA ASN A 471 37.85 5.82 23.38
C ASN A 471 38.70 6.44 22.27
N ILE A 472 39.36 5.58 21.48
CA ILE A 472 40.08 5.99 20.28
C ILE A 472 39.11 5.88 19.10
N ILE A 473 38.91 6.99 18.38
CA ILE A 473 38.16 7.01 17.12
C ILE A 473 39.09 6.45 16.02
N PRO A 474 38.73 5.38 15.32
CA PRO A 474 39.48 4.88 14.16
C PRO A 474 39.08 5.65 12.89
N THR A 475 39.83 5.43 11.81
CA THR A 475 39.38 5.80 10.45
C THR A 475 38.51 4.70 9.84
N TRP A 476 37.77 5.01 8.78
CA TRP A 476 37.02 4.00 8.02
C TRP A 476 37.96 2.92 7.45
N GLY A 477 39.06 3.34 6.81
CA GLY A 477 40.00 2.43 6.15
C GLY A 477 40.91 1.62 7.09
N ASP A 478 41.12 2.05 8.35
CA ASP A 478 41.80 1.22 9.36
C ASP A 478 40.88 0.09 9.86
N TRP A 479 39.57 0.30 9.91
CA TRP A 479 38.59 -0.63 10.49
C TRP A 479 37.95 -1.55 9.44
N TRP A 480 37.82 -1.10 8.19
CA TRP A 480 37.35 -1.86 7.02
C TRP A 480 38.18 -1.52 5.75
N PRO A 481 39.44 -1.99 5.66
CA PRO A 481 40.36 -1.65 4.57
C PRO A 481 39.96 -2.18 3.18
N ASP A 482 39.03 -3.13 3.10
CA ASP A 482 38.53 -3.68 1.84
C ASP A 482 37.27 -2.94 1.33
N ASP A 483 36.48 -2.37 2.24
CA ASP A 483 35.21 -1.69 1.98
C ASP A 483 35.35 -0.17 1.82
N TYR A 484 36.36 0.44 2.48
CA TYR A 484 36.73 1.86 2.31
C TYR A 484 38.23 2.00 1.97
N PRO A 485 38.68 1.50 0.80
CA PRO A 485 40.10 1.43 0.44
C PRO A 485 40.71 2.78 -0.01
N THR A 486 39.91 3.79 -0.37
CA THR A 486 40.35 4.97 -1.13
C THR A 486 40.16 6.29 -0.36
N GLU A 487 41.11 7.22 -0.50
CA GLU A 487 40.95 8.60 0.00
C GLU A 487 39.84 9.31 -0.79
N PRO A 488 39.03 10.20 -0.19
CA PRO A 488 39.15 10.74 1.17
C PRO A 488 38.68 9.80 2.29
N ILE A 489 37.60 9.06 2.08
CA ILE A 489 36.88 8.26 3.09
C ILE A 489 37.83 7.39 3.93
N LYS A 490 38.80 6.74 3.28
CA LYS A 490 39.79 5.85 3.93
C LYS A 490 40.43 6.45 5.18
N SER A 491 40.88 7.72 5.13
CA SER A 491 41.58 8.35 6.26
C SER A 491 40.68 9.23 7.14
N ASP A 492 39.40 9.35 6.81
CA ASP A 492 38.45 10.13 7.60
C ASP A 492 38.04 9.37 8.88
N PRO A 493 37.96 10.03 10.06
CA PRO A 493 37.54 9.38 11.29
C PRO A 493 36.06 8.99 11.27
N GLN A 494 35.71 7.88 11.91
CA GLN A 494 34.31 7.44 12.05
C GLN A 494 33.42 8.38 12.88
N THR A 495 33.97 9.42 13.50
CA THR A 495 33.20 10.58 13.98
C THR A 495 34.04 11.84 14.19
N GLY A 496 33.52 12.99 13.78
CA GLY A 496 34.10 14.31 14.02
C GLY A 496 33.39 15.49 13.35
N ASN A 497 32.60 15.28 12.29
CA ASN A 497 32.09 16.35 11.43
C ASN A 497 30.55 16.33 11.29
N PRO A 498 29.80 17.17 12.01
CA PRO A 498 28.32 17.13 12.01
C PRO A 498 27.68 17.62 10.69
N GLN A 499 28.46 17.77 9.61
CA GLN A 499 28.01 18.09 8.25
C GLN A 499 28.17 16.93 7.26
N GLN A 500 28.59 15.75 7.73
CA GLN A 500 28.79 14.55 6.93
C GLN A 500 27.64 13.52 7.08
N VAL A 501 27.41 12.75 6.01
CA VAL A 501 26.75 11.43 6.04
C VAL A 501 27.80 10.40 6.53
N THR A 502 27.41 9.19 6.91
CA THR A 502 28.39 8.18 7.40
C THR A 502 28.64 7.10 6.34
N ALA A 503 29.88 6.67 6.16
CA ALA A 503 30.30 5.77 5.09
C ALA A 503 29.37 4.56 4.91
N PHE A 504 29.10 3.82 6.00
CA PHE A 504 28.19 2.67 6.00
C PHE A 504 26.74 3.00 5.57
N SER A 505 26.27 4.24 5.74
CA SER A 505 24.85 4.59 5.57
C SER A 505 24.41 4.29 4.15
N SER A 506 23.46 3.36 3.99
CA SER A 506 22.96 2.98 2.67
C SER A 506 22.43 4.19 1.89
N ARG A 507 22.86 4.28 0.63
CA ARG A 507 22.58 5.36 -0.31
C ARG A 507 21.49 4.94 -1.27
N GLY A 508 20.65 5.90 -1.66
CA GLY A 508 19.62 5.73 -2.69
C GLY A 508 20.19 5.62 -4.11
N PRO A 509 19.35 5.83 -5.14
CA PRO A 509 17.88 5.80 -5.06
C PRO A 509 17.38 4.39 -4.72
N THR A 510 16.06 4.18 -4.72
CA THR A 510 15.49 2.82 -4.83
C THR A 510 15.57 2.30 -6.27
N ASP A 511 15.33 1.00 -6.47
CA ASP A 511 15.28 0.31 -7.78
C ASP A 511 14.40 1.05 -8.82
N ASP A 512 13.32 1.69 -8.36
CA ASP A 512 12.40 2.45 -9.21
C ASP A 512 12.73 3.94 -9.37
N GLY A 513 13.81 4.43 -8.74
CA GLY A 513 14.29 5.81 -8.86
C GLY A 513 13.66 6.82 -7.88
N ARG A 514 13.21 6.37 -6.70
CA ARG A 514 12.76 7.29 -5.63
C ARG A 514 13.93 7.74 -4.76
N ILE A 515 13.78 8.92 -4.17
CA ILE A 515 14.74 9.49 -3.22
C ILE A 515 14.60 8.73 -1.90
N LYS A 516 15.70 8.07 -1.50
CA LYS A 516 15.90 7.44 -0.19
C LYS A 516 17.36 7.68 0.25
N PRO A 517 17.65 7.84 1.55
CA PRO A 517 16.71 7.95 2.68
C PRO A 517 15.76 9.16 2.55
N ASP A 518 14.73 9.27 3.40
CA ASP A 518 13.86 10.45 3.39
C ASP A 518 14.54 11.64 4.08
N ILE A 519 15.28 11.36 5.16
CA ILE A 519 16.09 12.30 5.95
C ILE A 519 17.29 11.54 6.54
N VAL A 520 18.29 12.28 7.03
CA VAL A 520 19.29 11.73 7.96
C VAL A 520 19.10 12.23 9.38
N ALA A 521 19.51 11.38 10.30
CA ALA A 521 19.67 11.69 11.71
C ALA A 521 21.01 11.11 12.19
N PRO A 522 21.51 11.53 13.36
CA PRO A 522 22.79 11.05 13.89
C PRO A 522 22.85 9.52 13.97
N GLY A 523 23.83 8.93 13.30
CA GLY A 523 24.00 7.48 13.23
C GLY A 523 25.43 7.02 13.43
N SER A 524 26.48 7.76 13.04
CA SER A 524 27.83 7.50 13.58
C SER A 524 27.88 8.00 15.01
N TRP A 525 28.67 7.29 15.80
CA TRP A 525 28.83 7.43 17.24
C TRP A 525 27.57 7.97 17.98
N ILE A 526 26.64 7.12 18.49
CA ILE A 526 25.43 7.47 19.31
C ILE A 526 25.35 6.85 20.75
N LEU A 527 25.13 7.70 21.78
CA LEU A 527 25.19 7.28 23.20
C LEU A 527 23.81 6.93 23.74
N SER A 528 23.65 5.72 24.27
CA SER A 528 22.39 5.26 24.84
C SER A 528 22.57 4.07 25.79
N GLY A 529 21.46 3.56 26.30
CA GLY A 529 21.43 2.53 27.34
C GLY A 529 22.20 1.26 26.98
N TYR A 530 22.89 0.69 27.97
CA TYR A 530 23.58 -0.60 27.89
C TYR A 530 22.70 -1.66 28.57
N SER A 531 22.42 -2.78 27.90
CA SER A 531 21.66 -3.90 28.50
C SER A 531 22.35 -4.42 29.76
N ASP A 532 21.55 -4.74 30.78
CA ASP A 532 21.96 -5.37 32.04
C ASP A 532 22.10 -6.91 31.92
N GLN A 533 21.92 -7.46 30.70
CA GLN A 533 21.98 -8.89 30.46
C GLN A 533 23.40 -9.44 30.21
N TYR A 534 24.39 -8.63 29.81
CA TYR A 534 25.82 -9.00 29.96
C TYR A 534 26.77 -7.79 29.93
N GLN A 535 27.31 -7.44 31.10
CA GLN A 535 28.13 -6.26 31.29
C GLN A 535 29.61 -6.58 31.56
N GLN A 536 30.47 -6.29 30.57
CA GLN A 536 31.89 -6.64 30.62
C GLN A 536 32.61 -5.97 31.81
N GLN A 537 33.11 -6.80 32.74
CA GLN A 537 33.74 -6.45 34.04
C GLN A 537 32.87 -5.79 35.12
N TYR A 538 31.66 -5.30 34.81
CA TYR A 538 30.69 -4.96 35.86
C TYR A 538 30.11 -6.25 36.47
N ASP A 539 29.87 -7.26 35.65
CA ASP A 539 29.36 -8.56 36.06
C ASP A 539 30.43 -9.55 36.54
N GLY A 540 30.01 -10.49 37.38
CA GLY A 540 30.81 -11.66 37.73
C GLY A 540 31.04 -12.59 36.52
N ALA A 541 32.27 -13.08 36.36
CA ALA A 541 32.64 -13.94 35.23
C ALA A 541 31.77 -15.22 35.15
N GLY A 542 30.81 -15.23 34.21
CA GLY A 542 29.85 -16.33 34.02
C GLY A 542 28.42 -16.02 34.44
N ALA A 543 28.12 -14.81 34.92
CA ALA A 543 26.75 -14.29 35.00
C ALA A 543 26.13 -14.19 33.60
N ASN A 544 24.79 -14.21 33.56
CA ASN A 544 23.89 -13.91 32.44
C ASN A 544 24.53 -14.07 31.06
N LYS A 545 24.46 -15.27 30.47
CA LYS A 545 25.07 -15.54 29.16
C LYS A 545 24.00 -15.88 28.12
N PRO A 546 24.11 -15.36 26.89
CA PRO A 546 23.31 -15.85 25.78
C PRO A 546 23.48 -17.38 25.58
N ILE A 547 22.50 -18.01 24.93
CA ILE A 547 22.34 -19.47 24.79
C ILE A 547 23.57 -20.13 24.15
N ASN A 548 24.22 -19.45 23.20
CA ASN A 548 25.50 -19.85 22.58
C ASN A 548 26.70 -19.92 23.55
N GLY A 549 26.56 -19.40 24.79
CA GLY A 549 27.62 -19.32 25.80
C GLY A 549 28.68 -18.24 25.54
N ALA A 550 28.64 -17.53 24.42
CA ALA A 550 29.57 -16.46 24.06
C ALA A 550 29.43 -15.25 25.01
N PRO A 551 30.44 -14.36 25.09
CA PRO A 551 30.26 -13.03 25.66
C PRO A 551 29.57 -12.12 24.63
N GLN A 552 28.64 -11.27 25.08
CA GLN A 552 28.16 -10.16 24.25
C GLN A 552 29.33 -9.20 23.98
N HIS A 553 29.66 -9.03 22.70
CA HIS A 553 30.70 -8.11 22.22
C HIS A 553 30.13 -6.87 21.50
N ASP A 554 28.81 -6.84 21.26
CA ASP A 554 28.10 -5.74 20.61
C ASP A 554 28.25 -4.40 21.35
N GLY A 555 28.11 -3.31 20.60
CA GLY A 555 28.61 -2.00 21.01
C GLY A 555 30.13 -1.90 20.86
N TYR A 556 30.66 -0.70 21.01
CA TYR A 556 31.97 -0.34 20.46
C TYR A 556 32.92 0.16 21.53
N GLY A 557 34.14 -0.37 21.57
CA GLY A 557 35.14 0.06 22.53
C GLY A 557 34.63 -0.07 23.96
N PHE A 558 35.02 0.88 24.81
CA PHE A 558 34.71 0.87 26.23
C PHE A 558 33.44 1.70 26.53
N PRO A 559 32.49 1.19 27.33
CA PRO A 559 31.30 1.93 27.71
C PRO A 559 31.63 3.12 28.64
N LEU A 560 30.68 4.04 28.77
CA LEU A 560 30.80 5.20 29.68
C LEU A 560 30.71 4.77 31.15
N ASN A 561 29.82 3.84 31.44
CA ASN A 561 29.62 3.17 32.72
C ASN A 561 28.81 1.87 32.51
N ASP A 562 28.28 1.30 33.58
CA ASP A 562 27.25 0.24 33.60
C ASP A 562 25.96 0.62 32.85
N ASP A 563 25.48 1.87 32.96
CA ASP A 563 24.23 2.28 32.29
C ASP A 563 24.38 2.62 30.78
N TYR A 564 25.53 3.10 30.30
CA TYR A 564 25.60 3.71 28.94
C TYR A 564 26.72 3.17 28.06
N LYS A 565 26.37 2.72 26.84
CA LYS A 565 27.30 2.21 25.82
C LYS A 565 27.13 2.87 24.44
N TYR A 566 28.15 2.62 23.65
CA TYR A 566 28.54 3.16 22.37
C TYR A 566 28.02 2.24 21.23
N PHE A 567 26.92 2.57 20.54
CA PHE A 567 26.41 1.88 19.32
C PHE A 567 26.07 2.86 18.18
N SER A 568 26.21 2.40 16.94
CA SER A 568 25.95 3.20 15.72
C SER A 568 25.44 2.31 14.61
N GLY A 569 25.41 2.79 13.38
CA GLY A 569 24.62 2.21 12.29
C GLY A 569 23.36 3.04 12.06
N THR A 570 22.65 2.79 10.96
CA THR A 570 21.32 3.39 10.77
C THR A 570 20.31 2.92 11.82
N SER A 571 20.63 1.83 12.54
CA SER A 571 20.00 1.42 13.80
C SER A 571 19.87 2.51 14.86
N MET A 572 20.75 3.53 14.90
CA MET A 572 20.72 4.57 15.93
C MET A 572 20.20 5.92 15.42
N SER A 573 20.29 6.19 14.11
CA SER A 573 19.64 7.35 13.51
C SER A 573 18.12 7.19 13.47
N ASN A 574 17.64 5.98 13.13
CA ASN A 574 16.22 5.64 13.13
C ASN A 574 15.46 5.93 14.46
N PRO A 575 15.89 5.45 15.65
CA PRO A 575 15.18 5.71 16.90
C PRO A 575 15.23 7.18 17.32
N LEU A 576 16.33 7.88 17.06
CA LEU A 576 16.43 9.32 17.28
C LEU A 576 15.42 10.08 16.40
N ALA A 577 15.30 9.71 15.12
CA ALA A 577 14.28 10.26 14.22
C ALA A 577 12.84 9.84 14.58
N ALA A 578 12.61 8.64 15.11
CA ALA A 578 11.33 8.20 15.63
C ALA A 578 10.92 8.99 16.89
N GLY A 579 11.87 9.27 17.79
CA GLY A 579 11.69 10.23 18.88
C GLY A 579 11.35 11.62 18.34
N GLY A 580 12.03 12.07 17.28
CA GLY A 580 11.72 13.31 16.57
C GLY A 580 10.29 13.35 15.99
N ALA A 581 9.85 12.28 15.32
CA ALA A 581 8.49 12.13 14.83
C ALA A 581 7.45 12.15 15.97
N THR A 582 7.80 11.56 17.12
CA THR A 582 6.99 11.58 18.34
C THR A 582 6.84 13.00 18.89
N VAL A 583 7.92 13.79 18.92
CA VAL A 583 7.91 15.22 19.30
C VAL A 583 7.10 16.07 18.30
N VAL A 584 7.16 15.79 17.00
CA VAL A 584 6.36 16.49 15.98
C VAL A 584 4.86 16.17 16.14
N ARG A 585 4.49 14.91 16.40
CA ARG A 585 3.09 14.53 16.65
C ARG A 585 2.55 15.12 17.95
N ASP A 586 3.39 15.18 19.00
CA ASP A 586 3.13 15.85 20.27
C ASP A 586 2.94 17.37 20.10
N PHE A 587 3.72 18.02 19.23
CA PHE A 587 3.55 19.41 18.84
C PHE A 587 2.20 19.67 18.16
N TYR A 588 1.79 18.85 17.18
CA TYR A 588 0.49 19.02 16.52
C TYR A 588 -0.69 18.81 17.48
N ASN A 589 -0.58 17.85 18.40
CA ASN A 589 -1.58 17.61 19.42
C ASN A 589 -1.67 18.78 20.42
N LYS A 590 -0.55 19.17 21.03
CA LYS A 590 -0.49 20.25 22.05
C LYS A 590 -0.78 21.65 21.49
N LYS A 591 -0.34 21.98 20.27
CA LYS A 591 -0.47 23.35 19.70
C LYS A 591 -1.79 23.55 18.95
N TYR A 592 -2.30 22.52 18.27
CA TYR A 592 -3.46 22.65 17.37
C TYR A 592 -4.62 21.70 17.68
N GLY A 593 -4.47 20.76 18.62
CA GLY A 593 -5.49 19.74 18.89
C GLY A 593 -5.63 18.70 17.78
N VAL A 594 -4.64 18.59 16.89
CA VAL A 594 -4.70 17.75 15.69
C VAL A 594 -3.98 16.42 15.92
N ASN A 595 -4.67 15.31 15.63
CA ASN A 595 -4.06 13.99 15.49
C ASN A 595 -3.42 13.91 14.10
N ALA A 596 -2.20 14.42 13.98
CA ALA A 596 -1.47 14.51 12.71
C ALA A 596 -1.35 13.16 12.00
N THR A 597 -1.60 13.14 10.70
CA THR A 597 -1.35 11.94 9.89
C THR A 597 0.14 11.64 9.76
N ALA A 598 0.47 10.39 9.45
CA ALA A 598 1.83 9.96 9.11
C ALA A 598 2.44 10.82 7.99
N ALA A 599 1.62 11.20 6.99
CA ALA A 599 2.00 12.09 5.91
C ALA A 599 2.34 13.51 6.41
N LEU A 600 1.54 14.07 7.34
CA LEU A 600 1.85 15.37 7.94
C LEU A 600 3.13 15.32 8.78
N VAL A 601 3.33 14.28 9.60
CA VAL A 601 4.55 14.13 10.42
C VAL A 601 5.80 13.97 9.53
N LYS A 602 5.77 13.06 8.54
CA LYS A 602 6.86 12.88 7.56
C LYS A 602 7.14 14.17 6.78
N GLY A 603 6.11 14.81 6.25
CA GLY A 603 6.21 16.08 5.53
C GLY A 603 6.77 17.22 6.38
N THR A 604 6.47 17.27 7.69
CA THR A 604 6.99 18.30 8.60
C THR A 604 8.47 18.10 8.89
N LEU A 605 8.91 16.85 9.11
CA LEU A 605 10.33 16.53 9.30
C LEU A 605 11.14 16.93 8.06
N VAL A 606 10.70 16.50 6.88
CA VAL A 606 11.31 16.85 5.57
C VAL A 606 11.32 18.37 5.31
N ASN A 607 10.20 19.06 5.53
CA ASN A 607 10.12 20.51 5.34
C ASN A 607 11.08 21.26 6.27
N SER A 608 11.19 20.82 7.53
CA SER A 608 12.10 21.39 8.52
C SER A 608 13.58 21.04 8.30
N ALA A 609 13.86 19.97 7.56
CA ALA A 609 15.20 19.44 7.35
C ALA A 609 16.13 20.48 6.74
N THR A 610 17.43 20.29 7.02
CA THR A 610 18.50 21.23 6.70
C THR A 610 19.58 20.48 5.95
N ASP A 611 19.88 20.94 4.73
CA ASP A 611 21.11 20.63 3.98
C ASP A 611 22.28 20.32 4.92
N LEU A 612 22.96 19.22 4.66
CA LEU A 612 24.36 19.06 5.04
C LEU A 612 25.25 19.87 4.06
N LEU A 613 26.58 19.77 4.21
CA LEU A 613 27.53 20.52 3.38
C LEU A 613 28.76 19.69 2.95
N ASP A 614 28.87 18.46 3.47
CA ASP A 614 30.01 17.53 3.39
C ASP A 614 29.43 16.11 3.22
N GLU A 615 28.25 16.01 2.60
CA GLU A 615 27.43 14.79 2.49
C GLU A 615 28.05 13.69 1.61
N ASN A 616 29.18 13.98 0.97
CA ASN A 616 30.02 13.08 0.19
C ASN A 616 31.20 12.46 0.98
N GLU A 617 31.47 12.94 2.21
CA GLU A 617 32.60 12.51 3.06
C GLU A 617 34.00 12.81 2.47
N ASP A 618 34.18 14.02 1.90
CA ASP A 618 35.50 14.49 1.47
C ASP A 618 36.20 15.49 2.42
N GLY A 619 35.49 15.98 3.44
CA GLY A 619 35.99 16.92 4.44
C GLY A 619 35.91 18.40 4.02
N ALA A 620 35.32 18.70 2.86
CA ALA A 620 34.95 20.04 2.43
C ALA A 620 33.49 20.34 2.79
N ASN A 621 33.25 21.55 3.31
CA ASN A 621 31.91 22.05 3.59
C ASN A 621 31.45 22.97 2.44
N ASP A 622 31.36 22.42 1.22
CA ASP A 622 31.01 23.16 -0.01
C ASP A 622 29.72 22.70 -0.72
N ASN A 623 29.09 21.60 -0.27
CA ASN A 623 27.76 21.13 -0.69
C ASN A 623 27.71 20.75 -2.19
N ASP A 624 28.57 19.80 -2.57
CA ASP A 624 28.76 19.32 -3.95
C ASP A 624 27.61 18.39 -4.41
N LEU A 625 26.86 17.78 -3.48
CA LEU A 625 25.67 16.94 -3.73
C LEU A 625 24.40 17.48 -3.01
N PRO A 626 23.91 18.70 -3.32
CA PRO A 626 22.86 19.38 -2.55
C PRO A 626 21.46 18.75 -2.69
N VAL A 627 20.57 18.95 -1.69
CA VAL A 627 19.26 18.28 -1.68
C VAL A 627 18.35 18.60 -2.88
N PRO A 628 17.56 17.62 -3.36
CA PRO A 628 17.55 16.23 -2.95
C PRO A 628 18.72 15.44 -3.55
N ASN A 629 19.34 14.60 -2.71
CA ASN A 629 20.42 13.70 -3.10
C ASN A 629 20.17 12.26 -2.59
N ALA A 630 21.03 11.32 -2.96
CA ALA A 630 20.91 9.91 -2.56
C ALA A 630 21.57 9.60 -1.20
N HIS A 631 22.30 10.54 -0.60
CA HIS A 631 23.09 10.33 0.62
C HIS A 631 22.29 10.72 1.87
N GLU A 632 21.81 11.97 1.91
CA GLU A 632 20.99 12.50 3.01
C GLU A 632 19.50 12.67 2.68
N GLY A 633 19.09 12.44 1.43
CA GLY A 633 17.70 12.53 1.01
C GLY A 633 17.22 13.97 0.92
N TRP A 634 16.37 14.39 1.86
CA TRP A 634 15.96 15.79 2.08
C TRP A 634 16.69 16.47 3.25
N GLY A 635 17.62 15.75 3.85
CA GLY A 635 18.67 16.27 4.72
C GLY A 635 18.47 16.12 6.21
N PHE A 636 19.32 16.79 6.98
CA PHE A 636 19.42 16.60 8.43
C PHE A 636 18.20 17.14 9.21
N VAL A 637 17.63 16.27 10.04
CA VAL A 637 16.46 16.51 10.90
C VAL A 637 16.59 17.74 11.82
N ASN A 638 15.51 18.54 11.94
CA ASN A 638 15.57 19.80 12.70
C ASN A 638 14.28 20.07 13.50
N LEU A 639 14.19 19.49 14.71
CA LEU A 639 12.99 19.54 15.55
C LEU A 639 12.68 20.96 16.07
N ASP A 640 13.69 21.80 16.24
CA ASP A 640 13.57 23.20 16.64
C ASP A 640 12.93 24.07 15.56
N LYS A 641 13.15 23.75 14.26
CA LYS A 641 12.39 24.31 13.14
C LYS A 641 11.00 23.68 13.05
N ALA A 642 10.89 22.35 13.01
CA ALA A 642 9.61 21.63 12.85
C ALA A 642 8.56 22.06 13.90
N THR A 643 8.98 22.27 15.15
CA THR A 643 8.09 22.70 16.25
C THR A 643 8.03 24.21 16.48
N ALA A 644 8.67 25.04 15.65
CA ALA A 644 8.50 26.49 15.74
C ALA A 644 7.04 26.87 15.45
N GLY A 645 6.42 26.16 14.50
CA GLY A 645 5.04 26.38 14.06
C GLY A 645 4.77 27.81 13.58
N THR A 646 5.76 28.36 12.88
CA THR A 646 5.64 29.45 11.89
C THR A 646 4.91 28.97 10.64
N ALA A 647 5.28 27.76 10.20
CA ALA A 647 4.73 27.05 9.06
C ALA A 647 3.20 26.93 9.10
N LYS A 648 2.60 26.97 7.92
CA LYS A 648 1.21 26.57 7.67
C LYS A 648 1.18 25.10 7.26
N TYR A 649 0.03 24.46 7.44
CA TYR A 649 -0.15 23.08 7.04
C TYR A 649 -1.57 22.82 6.53
N VAL A 650 -1.72 21.72 5.78
CA VAL A 650 -2.99 21.08 5.44
C VAL A 650 -2.84 19.59 5.76
N ASP A 651 -3.87 18.96 6.32
CA ASP A 651 -3.93 17.52 6.54
C ASP A 651 -5.30 17.05 6.02
N GLU A 652 -5.36 16.56 4.77
CA GLU A 652 -6.61 16.33 4.05
C GLU A 652 -7.34 15.09 4.59
N ALA A 653 -8.17 15.31 5.61
CA ALA A 653 -8.82 14.24 6.36
C ALA A 653 -10.01 13.58 5.65
N ALA A 654 -10.66 14.24 4.68
CA ALA A 654 -12.02 13.91 4.25
C ALA A 654 -12.12 13.45 2.79
N ALA A 655 -11.83 14.34 1.83
CA ALA A 655 -12.21 14.18 0.43
C ALA A 655 -11.10 13.60 -0.46
N GLY A 656 -9.84 14.03 -0.25
CA GLY A 656 -8.72 13.67 -1.13
C GLY A 656 -8.89 14.15 -2.58
N LEU A 657 -8.11 13.57 -3.50
CA LEU A 657 -8.12 13.86 -4.93
C LEU A 657 -8.28 12.58 -5.75
N ALA A 658 -9.17 12.58 -6.74
CA ALA A 658 -9.24 11.56 -7.79
C ALA A 658 -8.49 12.03 -9.05
N THR A 659 -8.39 11.18 -10.08
CA THR A 659 -7.83 11.54 -11.39
C THR A 659 -8.52 12.78 -11.97
N GLY A 660 -7.73 13.80 -12.33
CA GLY A 660 -8.20 15.12 -12.77
C GLY A 660 -8.61 16.07 -11.63
N GLY A 661 -8.48 15.67 -10.38
CA GLY A 661 -8.76 16.51 -9.20
C GLY A 661 -7.70 17.59 -8.99
N LEU A 662 -8.10 18.69 -8.34
CA LEU A 662 -7.23 19.81 -7.96
C LEU A 662 -7.61 20.31 -6.57
N SER A 663 -6.61 20.49 -5.71
CA SER A 663 -6.67 21.38 -4.56
C SER A 663 -5.80 22.62 -4.83
N GLU A 664 -6.24 23.79 -4.40
CA GLU A 664 -5.51 25.05 -4.49
C GLU A 664 -5.63 25.80 -3.15
N THR A 665 -4.51 26.33 -2.66
CA THR A 665 -4.42 27.12 -1.42
C THR A 665 -3.41 28.24 -1.63
N LYS A 666 -3.72 29.46 -1.18
CA LYS A 666 -2.82 30.63 -1.35
C LYS A 666 -2.24 31.18 -0.06
N TYR A 667 -1.04 31.75 -0.18
CA TYR A 667 -0.26 32.30 0.91
C TYR A 667 0.30 33.67 0.56
N ASN A 668 0.03 34.67 1.39
CA ASN A 668 0.65 36.00 1.28
C ASN A 668 2.03 35.96 1.94
N VAL A 669 3.07 35.85 1.12
CA VAL A 669 4.48 35.70 1.53
C VAL A 669 5.16 37.08 1.53
N GLU A 670 6.02 37.30 2.52
CA GLU A 670 6.95 38.43 2.57
C GLU A 670 8.37 38.00 2.19
N ALA A 671 9.12 38.90 1.57
CA ALA A 671 10.54 38.67 1.31
C ALA A 671 11.38 38.66 2.61
N GLY A 672 12.55 38.01 2.53
CA GLY A 672 13.56 38.00 3.60
C GLY A 672 13.67 36.70 4.41
N GLN A 673 12.97 35.64 4.00
CA GLN A 673 13.23 34.24 4.38
C GLN A 673 12.95 33.36 3.15
N PRO A 674 13.56 32.16 3.02
CA PRO A 674 13.14 31.16 2.04
C PRO A 674 11.69 30.74 2.24
N LEU A 675 11.09 30.16 1.20
CA LEU A 675 9.77 29.54 1.21
C LEU A 675 9.94 28.06 0.88
N LYS A 676 9.69 27.16 1.85
CA LYS A 676 9.76 25.70 1.66
C LYS A 676 8.35 25.11 1.67
N ILE A 677 7.96 24.48 0.55
CA ILE A 677 6.72 23.73 0.41
C ILE A 677 7.04 22.23 0.32
N THR A 678 6.33 21.42 1.08
CA THR A 678 6.41 19.94 1.04
C THR A 678 5.00 19.38 0.94
N ALA A 679 4.74 18.59 -0.10
CA ALA A 679 3.56 17.75 -0.26
C ALA A 679 3.93 16.30 0.03
N ALA A 680 3.20 15.65 0.93
CA ALA A 680 3.46 14.26 1.32
C ALA A 680 2.15 13.47 1.36
N TYR A 681 2.17 12.20 0.95
CA TYR A 681 1.00 11.35 1.03
C TYR A 681 1.34 9.87 1.27
N SER A 682 0.53 9.21 2.10
CA SER A 682 0.54 7.75 2.21
C SER A 682 -0.17 7.19 0.99
N ASP A 683 0.59 6.71 0.00
CA ASP A 683 0.11 6.12 -1.24
C ASP A 683 -0.46 4.70 -1.01
N LYS A 684 -1.24 4.18 -1.96
CA LYS A 684 -1.65 2.77 -1.97
C LYS A 684 -0.42 1.86 -2.13
N GLU A 685 -0.38 0.72 -1.45
CA GLU A 685 0.75 -0.20 -1.55
C GLU A 685 0.95 -0.73 -2.98
N ALA A 686 2.21 -0.81 -3.44
CA ALA A 686 2.55 -1.26 -4.78
C ALA A 686 2.52 -2.79 -4.92
N ALA A 687 2.30 -3.30 -6.13
CA ALA A 687 2.59 -4.70 -6.45
C ALA A 687 4.11 -4.95 -6.35
N VAL A 688 4.54 -6.02 -5.67
CA VAL A 688 5.98 -6.30 -5.41
C VAL A 688 6.80 -6.54 -6.69
N ASN A 689 6.13 -6.83 -7.81
CA ASN A 689 6.71 -7.02 -9.13
C ASN A 689 6.53 -5.83 -10.09
N ALA A 690 6.03 -4.68 -9.61
CA ALA A 690 5.97 -3.44 -10.38
C ALA A 690 7.35 -2.76 -10.41
N ALA A 691 7.85 -2.40 -11.60
CA ALA A 691 9.13 -1.67 -11.74
C ALA A 691 9.02 -0.14 -11.51
N VAL A 692 7.82 0.35 -11.16
CA VAL A 692 7.59 1.66 -10.55
C VAL A 692 6.62 1.44 -9.41
N THR A 693 6.97 1.86 -8.20
CA THR A 693 6.14 1.57 -7.03
C THR A 693 5.01 2.57 -6.82
N LEU A 694 5.11 3.78 -7.38
CA LEU A 694 4.07 4.81 -7.28
C LEU A 694 2.74 4.31 -7.88
N VAL A 695 1.67 4.34 -7.08
CA VAL A 695 0.32 3.90 -7.49
C VAL A 695 -0.52 5.12 -7.81
N ASN A 696 -0.74 6.01 -6.83
CA ASN A 696 -1.42 7.28 -7.02
C ASN A 696 -0.40 8.40 -7.25
N ASP A 697 -0.54 9.12 -8.36
CA ASP A 697 0.36 10.17 -8.82
C ASP A 697 -0.27 11.56 -8.54
N LEU A 698 0.34 12.32 -7.61
CA LEU A 698 -0.09 13.66 -7.22
C LEU A 698 0.98 14.74 -7.48
N ASP A 699 0.74 15.67 -8.41
CA ASP A 699 1.65 16.76 -8.73
C ASP A 699 1.55 17.92 -7.73
N LEU A 700 2.68 18.42 -7.23
CA LEU A 700 2.82 19.73 -6.60
C LEU A 700 3.16 20.79 -7.67
N GLU A 701 2.33 21.82 -7.79
CA GLU A 701 2.67 23.05 -8.51
C GLU A 701 2.63 24.24 -7.56
N VAL A 702 3.69 25.05 -7.57
CA VAL A 702 3.75 26.29 -6.79
C VAL A 702 3.92 27.46 -7.76
N VAL A 703 3.02 28.43 -7.70
CA VAL A 703 2.96 29.57 -8.62
C VAL A 703 3.29 30.85 -7.87
N SER A 704 4.25 31.61 -8.40
CA SER A 704 4.66 32.90 -7.85
C SER A 704 3.64 34.03 -8.15
N PRO A 705 3.76 35.20 -7.49
CA PRO A 705 2.98 36.39 -7.82
C PRO A 705 3.14 36.88 -9.27
N SER A 706 4.19 36.45 -9.99
CA SER A 706 4.42 36.75 -11.41
C SER A 706 3.83 35.71 -12.37
N GLY A 707 3.17 34.66 -11.86
CA GLY A 707 2.68 33.54 -12.66
C GLY A 707 3.74 32.49 -13.03
N THR A 708 4.95 32.59 -12.47
CA THR A 708 6.02 31.61 -12.70
C THR A 708 5.70 30.33 -11.94
N VAL A 709 5.70 29.18 -12.62
CA VAL A 709 5.37 27.87 -12.03
C VAL A 709 6.65 27.11 -11.71
N TYR A 710 6.72 26.59 -10.49
CA TYR A 710 7.69 25.62 -9.99
C TYR A 710 6.96 24.28 -9.79
N ARG A 711 7.62 23.17 -10.09
CA ARG A 711 7.08 21.82 -9.93
C ARG A 711 7.81 21.08 -8.82
N GLY A 712 7.13 20.16 -8.16
CA GLY A 712 7.75 19.29 -7.17
C GLY A 712 8.98 18.58 -7.70
N ASN A 713 10.02 18.54 -6.87
CA ASN A 713 11.29 17.85 -7.10
C ASN A 713 12.10 18.29 -8.35
N VAL A 714 11.73 19.42 -8.98
CA VAL A 714 12.56 20.07 -10.03
C VAL A 714 13.59 21.00 -9.37
N PHE A 715 14.77 20.46 -9.04
CA PHE A 715 15.84 21.16 -8.30
C PHE A 715 17.11 21.41 -9.12
N ALA A 716 17.94 22.35 -8.65
CA ALA A 716 19.39 22.37 -8.82
C ALA A 716 20.02 23.20 -7.69
N GLY A 717 21.15 22.76 -7.12
CA GLY A 717 21.88 23.54 -6.11
C GLY A 717 21.10 23.78 -4.81
N GLY A 718 20.30 22.81 -4.35
CA GLY A 718 19.49 22.92 -3.12
C GLY A 718 18.14 23.65 -3.28
N TRP A 719 17.88 24.23 -4.46
CA TRP A 719 16.70 25.09 -4.69
C TRP A 719 15.93 24.71 -5.96
N SER A 720 14.63 25.02 -5.98
CA SER A 720 13.75 24.62 -7.08
C SER A 720 13.83 25.55 -8.29
N ASN A 721 13.95 24.95 -9.47
CA ASN A 721 13.91 25.62 -10.75
C ASN A 721 12.46 25.82 -11.25
N ALA A 722 12.25 26.84 -12.08
CA ALA A 722 10.96 27.08 -12.73
C ALA A 722 10.77 26.14 -13.93
N GLY A 723 9.53 25.67 -14.14
CA GLY A 723 9.18 24.76 -15.22
C GLY A 723 9.51 23.29 -14.89
N GLY A 724 10.30 22.65 -15.76
CA GLY A 724 10.61 21.22 -15.69
C GLY A 724 9.42 20.29 -15.99
N THR A 725 9.66 18.99 -15.82
CA THR A 725 8.65 17.91 -15.80
C THR A 725 8.21 17.64 -14.36
N ALA A 726 6.98 17.20 -14.14
CA ALA A 726 6.53 16.77 -12.81
C ALA A 726 7.13 15.40 -12.42
N ASP A 727 7.31 15.14 -11.13
CA ASP A 727 7.92 13.90 -10.61
C ASP A 727 6.96 12.72 -10.76
N ARG A 728 7.36 11.65 -11.43
CA ARG A 728 6.53 10.45 -11.69
C ARG A 728 6.99 9.23 -10.87
N ARG A 729 7.55 9.46 -9.67
CA ARG A 729 8.13 8.43 -8.78
C ARG A 729 7.83 8.65 -7.30
N ASN A 730 7.99 9.87 -6.79
CA ASN A 730 8.00 10.12 -5.35
C ASN A 730 6.60 10.48 -4.82
N ASN A 731 6.19 9.86 -3.70
CA ASN A 731 5.00 10.25 -2.93
C ASN A 731 5.28 11.42 -1.95
N LEU A 732 6.36 12.15 -2.22
CA LEU A 732 6.93 13.24 -1.44
C LEU A 732 7.52 14.24 -2.44
N GLU A 733 6.78 15.32 -2.70
CA GLU A 733 7.16 16.38 -3.63
C GLU A 733 7.47 17.68 -2.87
N ASN A 734 8.60 18.33 -3.19
CA ASN A 734 9.06 19.54 -2.55
C ASN A 734 9.24 20.69 -3.55
N VAL A 735 9.01 21.93 -3.10
CA VAL A 735 9.44 23.16 -3.79
C VAL A 735 10.08 24.10 -2.78
N TYR A 736 11.38 24.36 -2.91
CA TYR A 736 12.14 25.28 -2.05
C TYR A 736 12.58 26.51 -2.85
N ILE A 737 12.09 27.69 -2.46
CA ILE A 737 12.43 28.97 -3.08
C ILE A 737 13.34 29.75 -2.14
N GLN A 738 14.61 29.95 -2.53
CA GLN A 738 15.62 30.63 -1.69
C GLN A 738 15.24 32.09 -1.37
N ASN A 739 14.77 32.81 -2.38
CA ASN A 739 14.51 34.25 -2.35
C ASN A 739 13.10 34.54 -2.90
N PRO A 740 12.02 34.23 -2.16
CA PRO A 740 10.66 34.42 -2.64
C PRO A 740 10.33 35.92 -2.77
N ALA A 741 9.75 36.28 -3.92
CA ALA A 741 9.14 37.60 -4.10
C ALA A 741 7.96 37.79 -3.14
N ALA A 742 7.82 38.99 -2.57
CA ALA A 742 6.68 39.31 -1.73
C ALA A 742 5.38 39.38 -2.54
N GLY A 743 4.30 38.80 -2.02
CA GLY A 743 2.99 38.77 -2.66
C GLY A 743 2.23 37.46 -2.45
N GLU A 744 1.16 37.28 -3.22
CA GLU A 744 0.31 36.09 -3.19
C GLU A 744 0.94 34.93 -3.99
N TRP A 745 1.38 33.89 -3.27
CA TRP A 745 1.84 32.62 -3.85
C TRP A 745 0.69 31.60 -3.83
N THR A 746 0.58 30.79 -4.89
CA THR A 746 -0.47 29.78 -5.04
C THR A 746 0.13 28.37 -5.04
N VAL A 747 -0.23 27.56 -4.05
CA VAL A 747 0.17 26.14 -3.95
C VAL A 747 -0.98 25.28 -4.46
N ARG A 748 -0.67 24.30 -5.30
CA ARG A 748 -1.62 23.37 -5.91
C ARG A 748 -1.17 21.94 -5.72
N VAL A 749 -2.14 21.05 -5.51
CA VAL A 749 -1.95 19.60 -5.58
C VAL A 749 -2.93 19.03 -6.60
N ARG A 750 -2.43 18.33 -7.62
CA ARG A 750 -3.25 17.74 -8.71
C ARG A 750 -3.26 16.22 -8.62
N GLY A 751 -4.41 15.59 -8.75
CA GLY A 751 -4.47 14.15 -9.00
C GLY A 751 -4.23 13.86 -10.48
N PHE A 752 -2.98 13.66 -10.91
CA PHE A 752 -2.68 13.37 -12.31
C PHE A 752 -3.23 12.00 -12.72
N ASN A 753 -2.94 10.97 -11.92
CA ASN A 753 -3.42 9.62 -12.13
C ASN A 753 -3.65 8.94 -10.78
N VAL A 754 -4.90 8.71 -10.39
CA VAL A 754 -5.24 8.18 -9.06
C VAL A 754 -6.02 6.85 -9.19
N PRO A 755 -5.36 5.78 -9.67
CA PRO A 755 -5.98 4.47 -9.89
C PRO A 755 -6.59 3.84 -8.63
N SER A 756 -6.14 4.24 -7.43
CA SER A 756 -6.67 3.81 -6.13
C SER A 756 -7.08 5.01 -5.26
N GLY A 757 -7.89 5.91 -5.83
CA GLY A 757 -8.34 7.14 -5.17
C GLY A 757 -9.70 7.09 -4.46
N PRO A 758 -10.13 8.21 -3.85
CA PRO A 758 -9.41 9.48 -3.77
C PRO A 758 -8.19 9.45 -2.83
N GLN A 759 -7.05 9.96 -3.29
CA GLN A 759 -5.80 10.01 -2.52
C GLN A 759 -5.79 11.23 -1.59
N LYS A 760 -5.51 11.01 -0.30
CA LYS A 760 -5.38 12.05 0.72
C LYS A 760 -3.92 12.46 0.91
N PHE A 761 -3.65 13.75 1.06
CA PHE A 761 -2.30 14.33 1.17
C PHE A 761 -2.20 15.29 2.36
N ALA A 762 -0.96 15.60 2.76
CA ALA A 762 -0.63 16.69 3.65
C ALA A 762 0.24 17.72 2.92
N LEU A 763 0.14 18.98 3.33
CA LEU A 763 1.05 20.06 2.94
C LEU A 763 1.71 20.65 4.18
N VAL A 764 2.98 21.00 4.07
CA VAL A 764 3.69 21.87 5.01
C VAL A 764 4.32 23.01 4.22
N VAL A 765 4.12 24.24 4.70
CA VAL A 765 4.50 25.48 4.01
C VAL A 765 5.16 26.40 5.03
N ASP A 766 6.48 26.40 5.11
CA ASP A 766 7.25 27.30 5.97
C ASP A 766 7.83 28.48 5.18
N GLY A 767 7.96 29.61 5.87
CA GLY A 767 8.38 30.88 5.29
C GLY A 767 7.82 32.07 6.06
N LYS A 768 8.10 33.28 5.57
CA LYS A 768 7.63 34.52 6.20
C LYS A 768 6.28 34.93 5.61
N PHE A 769 5.23 34.93 6.42
CA PHE A 769 3.87 35.27 5.99
C PHE A 769 3.44 36.65 6.50
N ALA A 770 2.70 37.39 5.68
CA ALA A 770 2.20 38.71 6.04
C ALA A 770 1.16 38.67 7.18
N THR A 771 1.16 39.67 8.06
CA THR A 771 0.20 39.80 9.17
C THR A 771 -1.15 40.38 8.72
N GLY A 772 -1.78 39.70 7.76
CA GLY A 772 -3.18 39.84 7.36
C GLY A 772 -3.84 38.47 7.34
N GLY A 773 -5.15 38.40 7.59
CA GLY A 773 -5.86 37.12 7.78
C GLY A 773 -5.62 36.13 6.63
N THR A 774 -5.24 34.89 6.95
CA THR A 774 -5.24 33.79 5.99
C THR A 774 -6.64 33.61 5.43
N ASN A 775 -6.75 33.59 4.11
CA ASN A 775 -7.98 33.25 3.41
C ASN A 775 -8.39 31.82 3.79
N ALA A 776 -9.59 31.62 4.33
CA ALA A 776 -10.10 30.30 4.64
C ALA A 776 -10.56 29.58 3.36
N ASN A 777 -10.61 28.24 3.39
CA ASN A 777 -11.21 27.49 2.29
C ASN A 777 -12.73 27.47 2.47
N PRO A 778 -13.54 27.66 1.41
CA PRO A 778 -14.99 27.52 1.48
C PRO A 778 -15.37 26.08 1.85
N VAL A 779 -16.19 25.91 2.88
CA VAL A 779 -16.66 24.61 3.33
C VAL A 779 -17.83 24.16 2.46
N VAL A 780 -17.69 23.04 1.74
CA VAL A 780 -18.72 22.48 0.86
C VAL A 780 -19.48 21.38 1.59
N THR A 781 -20.80 21.54 1.71
CA THR A 781 -21.66 20.52 2.35
C THR A 781 -21.94 19.40 1.35
N ASN A 782 -21.67 18.16 1.74
CA ASN A 782 -21.98 16.99 0.92
C ASN A 782 -23.51 16.85 0.76
N PRO A 783 -24.08 16.81 -0.46
CA PRO A 783 -25.52 16.68 -0.67
C PRO A 783 -26.04 15.25 -0.43
N GLY A 784 -25.15 14.29 -0.16
CA GLY A 784 -25.46 12.85 -0.08
C GLY A 784 -25.59 12.20 -1.46
N ASN A 785 -25.62 10.87 -1.47
CA ASN A 785 -25.79 10.09 -2.70
C ASN A 785 -27.13 10.40 -3.38
N GLN A 786 -27.10 10.73 -4.66
CA GLN A 786 -28.27 11.08 -5.46
C GLN A 786 -28.79 9.87 -6.24
N SER A 787 -30.10 9.79 -6.46
CA SER A 787 -30.72 8.76 -7.31
C SER A 787 -31.85 9.35 -8.14
N THR A 788 -31.83 9.08 -9.44
CA THR A 788 -32.65 9.77 -10.46
C THR A 788 -33.08 8.79 -11.55
N LYS A 789 -34.06 9.18 -12.37
CA LYS A 789 -34.49 8.39 -13.54
C LYS A 789 -33.94 9.00 -14.82
N VAL A 790 -33.51 8.15 -15.74
CA VAL A 790 -33.07 8.55 -17.08
C VAL A 790 -34.16 9.36 -17.78
N ASN A 791 -33.78 10.35 -18.59
CA ASN A 791 -34.69 11.26 -19.30
C ASN A 791 -35.66 12.06 -18.39
N THR A 792 -35.44 12.12 -17.08
CA THR A 792 -36.21 12.95 -16.13
C THR A 792 -35.38 14.14 -15.68
N ALA A 793 -35.92 15.36 -15.80
CA ALA A 793 -35.18 16.57 -15.41
C ALA A 793 -34.95 16.65 -13.89
N VAL A 794 -33.79 17.18 -13.48
CA VAL A 794 -33.35 17.24 -12.07
C VAL A 794 -32.83 18.63 -11.72
N ASN A 795 -32.96 19.01 -10.45
CA ASN A 795 -32.33 20.19 -9.83
C ASN A 795 -31.83 19.79 -8.43
N VAL A 796 -30.52 19.91 -8.17
CA VAL A 796 -29.88 19.65 -6.87
C VAL A 796 -29.01 20.86 -6.51
N GLN A 797 -29.32 21.52 -5.40
CA GLN A 797 -28.58 22.69 -4.92
C GLN A 797 -27.40 22.24 -4.06
N ILE A 798 -26.17 22.59 -4.47
CA ILE A 798 -25.00 22.45 -3.60
C ILE A 798 -24.98 23.61 -2.60
N GLN A 799 -24.70 23.31 -1.34
CA GLN A 799 -24.51 24.30 -0.28
C GLN A 799 -23.04 24.44 0.04
N ALA A 800 -22.54 25.67 0.06
CA ALA A 800 -21.18 25.97 0.51
C ALA A 800 -21.18 27.29 1.30
N THR A 801 -20.25 27.40 2.25
CA THR A 801 -20.09 28.59 3.11
C THR A 801 -18.61 28.93 3.24
N ASP A 802 -18.26 30.19 3.02
CA ASP A 802 -16.95 30.72 3.35
C ASP A 802 -16.98 31.53 4.67
N ALA A 803 -15.86 31.52 5.39
CA ALA A 803 -15.68 32.20 6.66
C ALA A 803 -15.19 33.66 6.50
N ASN A 804 -14.63 34.03 5.34
CA ASN A 804 -14.22 35.39 5.01
C ASN A 804 -15.38 36.23 4.43
N GLY A 805 -16.40 35.58 3.88
CA GLY A 805 -17.57 36.19 3.22
C GLY A 805 -17.39 36.39 1.70
N ASP A 806 -16.44 35.69 1.08
CA ASP A 806 -16.07 35.87 -0.32
C ASP A 806 -17.02 35.17 -1.32
N THR A 807 -16.88 35.51 -2.61
CA THR A 807 -17.86 35.17 -3.65
C THR A 807 -17.58 33.80 -4.26
N LEU A 808 -18.47 32.84 -4.01
CA LEU A 808 -18.27 31.44 -4.38
C LEU A 808 -18.57 31.13 -5.86
N ALA A 809 -17.62 30.46 -6.51
CA ALA A 809 -17.71 29.89 -7.85
C ALA A 809 -17.66 28.36 -7.79
N TYR A 810 -18.48 27.69 -8.60
CA TYR A 810 -18.77 26.25 -8.49
C TYR A 810 -18.36 25.50 -9.76
N ALA A 811 -17.74 24.33 -9.61
CA ALA A 811 -17.38 23.41 -10.69
C ALA A 811 -17.73 21.97 -10.30
N ALA A 812 -17.98 21.10 -11.27
CA ALA A 812 -18.29 19.70 -11.01
C ALA A 812 -17.70 18.77 -12.06
N SER A 813 -17.08 17.68 -11.62
CA SER A 813 -16.61 16.56 -12.45
C SER A 813 -17.41 15.29 -12.14
N GLY A 814 -17.41 14.33 -13.06
CA GLY A 814 -18.10 13.05 -12.89
C GLY A 814 -19.63 13.12 -12.85
N LEU A 815 -20.24 14.25 -13.25
CA LEU A 815 -21.70 14.34 -13.42
C LEU A 815 -22.20 13.37 -14.50
N PRO A 816 -23.35 12.69 -14.28
CA PRO A 816 -24.01 11.91 -15.32
C PRO A 816 -24.27 12.71 -16.61
N ALA A 817 -24.07 12.07 -17.76
CA ALA A 817 -24.25 12.68 -19.07
C ALA A 817 -25.64 13.33 -19.21
N GLY A 818 -25.67 14.63 -19.52
CA GLY A 818 -26.89 15.44 -19.59
C GLY A 818 -27.18 16.31 -18.36
N LEU A 819 -26.34 16.25 -17.32
CA LEU A 819 -26.35 17.19 -16.18
C LEU A 819 -25.17 18.17 -16.25
N SER A 820 -25.32 19.35 -15.65
CA SER A 820 -24.30 20.39 -15.50
C SER A 820 -24.48 21.17 -14.19
N ILE A 821 -23.46 21.89 -13.74
CA ILE A 821 -23.55 22.79 -12.56
C ILE A 821 -23.51 24.26 -12.97
N GLY A 822 -24.35 25.09 -12.36
CA GLY A 822 -24.32 26.54 -12.54
C GLY A 822 -23.15 27.20 -11.78
N ALA A 823 -22.16 27.69 -12.52
CA ALA A 823 -20.90 28.14 -11.94
C ALA A 823 -21.01 29.31 -10.93
N GLY A 824 -22.05 30.14 -11.03
CA GLY A 824 -22.31 31.25 -10.09
C GLY A 824 -23.40 30.98 -9.04
N ASN A 825 -23.92 29.75 -8.94
CA ASN A 825 -25.01 29.44 -7.99
C ASN A 825 -25.01 28.02 -7.41
N GLY A 826 -24.11 27.12 -7.82
CA GLY A 826 -24.02 25.76 -7.29
C GLY A 826 -25.19 24.83 -7.63
N LEU A 827 -26.08 25.23 -8.54
CA LEU A 827 -27.23 24.42 -8.92
C LEU A 827 -26.83 23.38 -9.97
N ILE A 828 -26.81 22.10 -9.59
CA ILE A 828 -26.72 20.99 -10.54
C ILE A 828 -28.10 20.82 -11.19
N SER A 829 -28.16 20.89 -12.52
CA SER A 829 -29.41 20.79 -13.27
C SER A 829 -29.22 20.14 -14.64
N GLY A 830 -30.31 19.67 -15.23
CA GLY A 830 -30.33 19.04 -16.56
C GLY A 830 -31.21 17.81 -16.60
N THR A 831 -30.97 16.93 -17.57
CA THR A 831 -31.71 15.68 -17.78
C THR A 831 -30.74 14.55 -18.11
N PRO A 832 -30.56 13.53 -17.24
CA PRO A 832 -29.53 12.51 -17.43
C PRO A 832 -29.94 11.51 -18.52
N THR A 833 -29.08 11.27 -19.49
CA THR A 833 -29.40 10.49 -20.71
C THR A 833 -28.98 9.02 -20.67
N THR A 834 -28.25 8.59 -19.64
CA THR A 834 -27.59 7.27 -19.61
C THR A 834 -27.75 6.63 -18.23
N VAL A 835 -28.18 5.37 -18.19
CA VAL A 835 -28.33 4.56 -16.97
C VAL A 835 -26.96 4.11 -16.46
N GLY A 836 -26.73 4.19 -15.15
CA GLY A 836 -25.47 3.84 -14.51
C GLY A 836 -25.24 4.64 -13.22
N ASN A 837 -24.13 4.37 -12.53
CA ASN A 837 -23.67 5.17 -11.40
C ASN A 837 -22.50 6.05 -11.83
N SER A 838 -22.41 7.27 -11.30
CA SER A 838 -21.30 8.20 -11.53
C SER A 838 -20.79 8.76 -10.21
N ASN A 839 -19.47 8.89 -10.07
CA ASN A 839 -18.85 9.48 -8.89
C ASN A 839 -18.67 10.99 -9.14
N VAL A 840 -19.56 11.79 -8.57
CA VAL A 840 -19.58 13.25 -8.74
C VAL A 840 -18.64 13.88 -7.72
N THR A 841 -17.75 14.76 -8.16
CA THR A 841 -17.00 15.67 -7.28
C THR A 841 -17.40 17.10 -7.60
N VAL A 842 -17.83 17.86 -6.60
CA VAL A 842 -18.09 19.30 -6.73
C VAL A 842 -16.98 20.06 -6.02
N THR A 843 -16.35 20.98 -6.73
CA THR A 843 -15.35 21.92 -6.19
C THR A 843 -15.97 23.30 -6.13
N VAL A 844 -15.67 24.05 -5.06
CA VAL A 844 -16.10 25.43 -4.85
C VAL A 844 -14.89 26.26 -4.50
N THR A 845 -14.69 27.37 -5.20
CA THR A 845 -13.61 28.33 -4.95
C THR A 845 -14.19 29.70 -4.63
N ASP A 846 -13.44 30.53 -3.91
CA ASP A 846 -13.86 31.88 -3.46
C ASP A 846 -13.35 33.03 -4.34
N GLY A 847 -12.58 32.70 -5.39
CA GLY A 847 -11.89 33.69 -6.24
C GLY A 847 -10.70 34.41 -5.56
N LYS A 848 -10.45 34.16 -4.27
CA LYS A 848 -9.31 34.65 -3.51
C LYS A 848 -8.18 33.64 -3.43
N GLY A 849 -8.49 32.34 -3.45
CA GLY A 849 -7.50 31.28 -3.41
C GLY A 849 -7.76 30.19 -2.38
N GLY A 850 -8.93 30.21 -1.73
CA GLY A 850 -9.44 29.07 -0.99
C GLY A 850 -10.26 28.18 -1.91
N SER A 851 -10.10 26.87 -1.72
CA SER A 851 -10.84 25.85 -2.45
C SER A 851 -11.33 24.76 -1.49
N GLY A 852 -12.61 24.43 -1.56
CA GLY A 852 -13.18 23.25 -0.92
C GLY A 852 -13.84 22.35 -1.96
N ASN A 853 -14.02 21.07 -1.62
CA ASN A 853 -14.72 20.15 -2.50
C ASN A 853 -15.52 19.11 -1.71
N THR A 854 -16.39 18.38 -2.40
CA THR A 854 -17.13 17.25 -1.83
C THR A 854 -17.44 16.21 -2.91
N ALA A 855 -17.39 14.93 -2.54
CA ALA A 855 -17.62 13.81 -3.46
C ALA A 855 -18.80 12.94 -3.02
N PHE A 856 -19.63 12.50 -3.97
CA PHE A 856 -20.82 11.67 -3.74
C PHE A 856 -21.18 10.87 -5.00
N THR A 857 -21.93 9.78 -4.83
CA THR A 857 -22.39 8.98 -5.98
C THR A 857 -23.72 9.49 -6.52
N TRP A 858 -23.95 9.35 -7.83
CA TRP A 858 -25.20 9.66 -8.50
C TRP A 858 -25.64 8.47 -9.33
N ALA A 859 -26.77 7.84 -8.95
CA ALA A 859 -27.38 6.76 -9.71
C ALA A 859 -28.42 7.29 -10.70
N VAL A 860 -28.34 6.83 -11.96
CA VAL A 860 -29.36 7.04 -12.99
C VAL A 860 -30.00 5.70 -13.31
N THR A 861 -31.30 5.60 -13.05
CA THR A 861 -32.10 4.36 -13.13
C THR A 861 -33.06 4.39 -14.31
N SER A 862 -33.57 3.23 -14.75
CA SER A 862 -34.52 3.18 -15.87
C SER A 862 -35.87 3.83 -15.52
N THR A 863 -36.55 4.40 -16.53
CA THR A 863 -37.94 4.83 -16.43
C THR A 863 -38.95 3.69 -16.54
N THR A 864 -38.54 2.55 -17.11
CA THR A 864 -39.39 1.37 -17.28
C THR A 864 -39.52 0.59 -15.98
N THR A 865 -40.66 0.72 -15.29
CA THR A 865 -41.04 -0.23 -14.24
C THR A 865 -41.26 -1.61 -14.90
N PRO A 866 -40.49 -2.66 -14.56
CA PRO A 866 -40.60 -3.93 -15.26
C PRO A 866 -41.97 -4.57 -15.01
N THR A 867 -42.72 -4.81 -16.08
CA THR A 867 -44.07 -5.38 -16.01
C THR A 867 -43.97 -6.91 -15.92
N GLN A 868 -44.48 -7.47 -14.84
CA GLN A 868 -44.59 -8.92 -14.62
C GLN A 868 -45.61 -9.53 -15.60
N LEU A 869 -45.23 -10.62 -16.28
CA LEU A 869 -46.09 -11.40 -17.18
C LEU A 869 -46.56 -12.74 -16.58
N LEU A 870 -45.95 -13.22 -15.49
CA LEU A 870 -46.44 -14.40 -14.77
C LEU A 870 -47.59 -14.01 -13.83
N THR A 871 -48.68 -14.77 -13.88
CA THR A 871 -49.73 -14.75 -12.85
C THR A 871 -49.23 -15.52 -11.62
N ASN A 872 -49.56 -15.06 -10.41
CA ASN A 872 -49.19 -15.74 -9.15
C ASN A 872 -47.70 -16.13 -9.08
N ALA A 873 -46.83 -15.16 -9.34
CA ALA A 873 -45.43 -15.42 -9.67
C ALA A 873 -44.58 -15.91 -8.48
N GLY A 874 -44.88 -15.42 -7.26
CA GLY A 874 -44.37 -15.95 -5.97
C GLY A 874 -45.31 -16.97 -5.32
N PHE A 875 -46.09 -17.72 -6.10
CA PHE A 875 -46.92 -18.87 -5.69
C PHE A 875 -48.03 -18.67 -4.63
N GLU A 876 -48.11 -17.56 -3.89
CA GLU A 876 -49.03 -17.28 -2.77
C GLU A 876 -50.52 -17.61 -2.98
N SER A 877 -51.01 -17.62 -4.23
CA SER A 877 -52.39 -18.03 -4.58
C SER A 877 -52.49 -19.53 -4.95
N GLY A 878 -51.57 -20.36 -4.46
CA GLY A 878 -51.50 -21.79 -4.75
C GLY A 878 -51.41 -22.09 -6.25
N ASN A 879 -52.27 -22.98 -6.74
CA ASN A 879 -52.23 -23.44 -8.13
C ASN A 879 -52.75 -22.40 -9.16
N THR A 880 -53.17 -21.20 -8.74
CA THR A 880 -53.68 -20.17 -9.65
C THR A 880 -52.65 -19.79 -10.71
N GLY A 881 -53.06 -19.80 -11.98
CA GLY A 881 -52.22 -19.49 -13.16
C GLY A 881 -51.32 -20.63 -13.63
N TRP A 882 -50.87 -21.51 -12.72
CA TRP A 882 -49.88 -22.55 -13.02
C TRP A 882 -50.49 -23.84 -13.61
N SER A 883 -49.71 -24.54 -14.43
CA SER A 883 -50.10 -25.81 -15.07
C SER A 883 -48.97 -26.84 -15.02
N GLY A 884 -49.32 -28.13 -15.04
CA GLY A 884 -48.35 -29.25 -14.90
C GLY A 884 -48.66 -30.12 -13.69
N SER A 885 -47.62 -30.57 -12.98
CA SER A 885 -47.64 -31.37 -11.75
C SER A 885 -48.09 -30.55 -10.52
N THR A 886 -49.15 -29.76 -10.63
CA THR A 886 -49.53 -28.74 -9.63
C THR A 886 -49.94 -29.32 -8.27
N THR A 887 -50.39 -30.58 -8.22
CA THR A 887 -50.72 -31.26 -6.96
C THR A 887 -49.45 -31.69 -6.23
N GLY A 888 -49.13 -31.04 -5.12
CA GLY A 888 -48.00 -31.36 -4.23
C GLY A 888 -46.77 -30.49 -4.46
N VAL A 889 -46.50 -30.07 -5.71
CA VAL A 889 -45.37 -29.20 -6.05
C VAL A 889 -45.56 -27.79 -5.47
N ILE A 890 -46.70 -27.14 -5.71
CA ILE A 890 -46.97 -25.84 -5.07
C ILE A 890 -47.53 -26.11 -3.66
N THR A 891 -46.86 -25.55 -2.65
CA THR A 891 -47.10 -25.90 -1.24
C THR A 891 -46.82 -24.72 -0.31
N ASN A 892 -47.51 -24.67 0.84
CA ASN A 892 -47.20 -23.80 1.97
C ASN A 892 -46.55 -24.58 3.14
N SER A 893 -45.86 -25.67 2.82
CA SER A 893 -45.16 -26.49 3.81
C SER A 893 -44.03 -25.70 4.49
N THR A 894 -44.11 -25.58 5.82
CA THR A 894 -43.05 -25.02 6.68
C THR A 894 -41.84 -25.94 6.85
N SER A 895 -41.75 -27.05 6.11
CA SER A 895 -40.58 -27.95 6.10
C SER A 895 -39.30 -27.28 5.61
N ARG A 896 -39.42 -26.14 4.92
CA ARG A 896 -38.33 -25.27 4.46
C ARG A 896 -38.75 -23.81 4.68
N PRO A 897 -37.79 -22.88 4.87
CA PRO A 897 -38.11 -21.47 4.75
C PRO A 897 -38.51 -21.13 3.31
N THR A 898 -39.44 -20.21 3.13
CA THR A 898 -39.65 -19.48 1.88
C THR A 898 -38.55 -18.42 1.67
N HIS A 899 -38.45 -17.87 0.48
CA HIS A 899 -37.74 -16.62 0.20
C HIS A 899 -38.70 -15.42 0.36
N GLY A 900 -39.88 -15.52 -0.23
CA GLY A 900 -40.97 -14.55 -0.13
C GLY A 900 -42.24 -15.21 0.39
N GLY A 901 -43.12 -14.44 1.05
CA GLY A 901 -44.46 -14.93 1.42
C GLY A 901 -44.47 -16.22 2.25
N THR A 902 -45.37 -17.14 1.89
CA THR A 902 -45.73 -18.36 2.63
C THR A 902 -45.88 -19.62 1.77
N TRP A 903 -45.85 -19.50 0.44
CA TRP A 903 -45.93 -20.58 -0.53
C TRP A 903 -44.67 -20.67 -1.39
N TRP A 904 -44.37 -21.86 -1.88
CA TRP A 904 -43.24 -22.12 -2.78
C TRP A 904 -43.54 -23.31 -3.70
N ALA A 905 -42.75 -23.48 -4.76
CA ALA A 905 -42.81 -24.62 -5.66
C ALA A 905 -41.66 -25.60 -5.37
N GLY A 906 -41.95 -26.69 -4.66
CA GLY A 906 -41.01 -27.77 -4.36
C GLY A 906 -41.04 -28.86 -5.42
N PHE A 907 -39.91 -29.04 -6.11
CA PHE A 907 -39.73 -30.13 -7.07
C PHE A 907 -38.77 -31.19 -6.51
N GLY A 908 -39.08 -32.47 -6.73
CA GLY A 908 -38.34 -33.58 -6.15
C GLY A 908 -38.50 -33.65 -4.63
N GLY A 909 -37.67 -34.44 -3.95
CA GLY A 909 -37.90 -34.79 -2.54
C GLY A 909 -38.72 -36.07 -2.37
N ASN A 910 -38.94 -36.83 -3.44
CA ASN A 910 -39.71 -38.07 -3.42
C ASN A 910 -38.86 -39.30 -3.05
N GLY A 911 -37.53 -39.25 -3.20
CA GLY A 911 -36.65 -40.40 -2.94
C GLY A 911 -36.94 -41.63 -3.82
N ARG A 912 -37.41 -41.38 -5.04
CA ARG A 912 -37.76 -42.37 -6.07
C ARG A 912 -37.85 -41.68 -7.42
N THR A 913 -37.73 -42.44 -8.51
CA THR A 913 -37.73 -41.85 -9.86
C THR A 913 -39.03 -41.11 -10.15
N THR A 914 -38.93 -39.79 -10.34
CA THR A 914 -40.07 -38.93 -10.69
C THR A 914 -39.69 -37.94 -11.77
N THR A 915 -40.70 -37.36 -12.41
CA THR A 915 -40.51 -36.17 -13.26
C THR A 915 -41.70 -35.24 -13.06
N GLU A 916 -41.40 -34.07 -12.54
CA GLU A 916 -42.36 -33.06 -12.12
C GLU A 916 -42.14 -31.81 -12.95
N ASN A 917 -43.20 -31.09 -13.31
CA ASN A 917 -43.06 -29.88 -14.11
C ASN A 917 -44.14 -28.86 -13.79
N LEU A 918 -43.79 -27.58 -13.91
CA LEU A 918 -44.68 -26.46 -13.66
C LEU A 918 -44.44 -25.40 -14.73
N TYR A 919 -45.50 -24.91 -15.35
CA TYR A 919 -45.39 -23.93 -16.43
C TYR A 919 -46.54 -22.92 -16.48
N GLN A 920 -46.26 -21.79 -17.13
CA GLN A 920 -47.23 -20.81 -17.56
C GLN A 920 -47.05 -20.51 -19.05
N GLN A 921 -48.15 -20.28 -19.77
CA GLN A 921 -48.14 -19.82 -21.15
C GLN A 921 -48.38 -18.32 -21.20
N VAL A 922 -47.46 -17.58 -21.82
CA VAL A 922 -47.35 -16.12 -21.76
C VAL A 922 -46.99 -15.55 -23.12
N THR A 923 -47.59 -14.41 -23.48
CA THR A 923 -47.30 -13.68 -24.71
C THR A 923 -46.41 -12.50 -24.39
N ILE A 924 -45.19 -12.50 -24.92
CA ILE A 924 -44.23 -11.42 -24.74
C ILE A 924 -44.55 -10.31 -25.75
N PRO A 925 -44.80 -9.05 -25.34
CA PRO A 925 -45.04 -7.95 -26.27
C PRO A 925 -43.91 -7.77 -27.29
N SER A 926 -44.26 -7.54 -28.56
CA SER A 926 -43.29 -7.21 -29.62
C SER A 926 -42.63 -5.84 -29.39
N THR A 927 -43.28 -4.97 -28.63
CA THR A 927 -42.82 -3.62 -28.27
C THR A 927 -41.85 -3.58 -27.09
N ALA A 928 -41.60 -4.69 -26.41
CA ALA A 928 -40.67 -4.72 -25.28
C ALA A 928 -39.24 -4.35 -25.72
N THR A 929 -38.56 -3.55 -24.92
CA THR A 929 -37.13 -3.25 -25.05
C THR A 929 -36.31 -4.45 -24.59
N SER A 930 -36.57 -4.97 -23.40
CA SER A 930 -35.94 -6.16 -22.80
C SER A 930 -36.97 -7.11 -22.16
N VAL A 931 -36.58 -8.37 -22.00
CA VAL A 931 -37.40 -9.44 -21.42
C VAL A 931 -36.51 -10.30 -20.52
N SER A 932 -36.87 -10.46 -19.25
CA SER A 932 -36.04 -11.19 -18.27
C SER A 932 -36.88 -12.20 -17.49
N ALA A 933 -36.51 -13.48 -17.52
CA ALA A 933 -37.05 -14.48 -16.61
C ALA A 933 -36.13 -14.60 -15.38
N SER A 934 -36.69 -14.65 -14.18
CA SER A 934 -35.93 -14.97 -12.97
C SER A 934 -36.71 -15.84 -12.01
N TYR A 935 -36.01 -16.44 -11.04
CA TYR A 935 -36.58 -17.11 -9.87
C TYR A 935 -35.52 -17.23 -8.79
N TRP A 936 -35.94 -17.36 -7.54
CA TRP A 936 -35.08 -17.76 -6.44
C TRP A 936 -35.13 -19.28 -6.26
N VAL A 937 -34.01 -19.90 -5.91
CA VAL A 937 -33.96 -21.35 -5.67
C VAL A 937 -33.04 -21.73 -4.51
N ARG A 938 -33.53 -22.61 -3.66
CA ARG A 938 -32.81 -23.31 -2.58
C ARG A 938 -32.76 -24.79 -2.93
N ILE A 939 -31.64 -25.46 -2.67
CA ILE A 939 -31.42 -26.86 -3.08
C ILE A 939 -30.95 -27.65 -1.87
N ASP A 940 -31.83 -28.51 -1.36
CA ASP A 940 -31.51 -29.49 -0.33
C ASP A 940 -31.34 -30.85 -0.99
N THR A 941 -30.21 -31.51 -0.76
CA THR A 941 -30.00 -32.89 -1.18
C THR A 941 -29.40 -33.74 -0.08
N ALA A 942 -29.84 -34.99 -0.02
CA ALA A 942 -29.22 -36.05 0.77
C ALA A 942 -28.06 -36.74 0.02
N GLU A 943 -27.91 -36.53 -1.29
CA GLU A 943 -26.73 -36.95 -2.05
C GLU A 943 -25.46 -36.25 -1.52
N ASN A 944 -24.38 -37.03 -1.44
CA ASN A 944 -23.08 -36.58 -0.92
C ASN A 944 -21.96 -36.58 -1.99
N THR A 945 -22.33 -36.78 -3.27
CA THR A 945 -21.39 -36.67 -4.40
C THR A 945 -21.03 -35.22 -4.69
N THR A 946 -19.79 -34.99 -5.14
CA THR A 946 -19.29 -33.69 -5.59
C THR A 946 -19.20 -33.59 -7.11
N SER A 947 -19.48 -34.67 -7.85
CA SER A 947 -19.23 -34.77 -9.30
C SER A 947 -20.40 -35.34 -10.12
N THR A 948 -21.30 -36.13 -9.53
CA THR A 948 -22.40 -36.77 -10.26
C THR A 948 -23.69 -35.96 -10.16
N GLN A 949 -24.22 -35.54 -11.31
CA GLN A 949 -25.52 -34.88 -11.39
C GLN A 949 -26.63 -35.93 -11.55
N TYR A 950 -27.12 -36.46 -10.42
CA TYR A 950 -28.25 -37.40 -10.36
C TYR A 950 -29.55 -36.64 -10.68
N ASP A 951 -30.12 -35.99 -9.67
CA ASP A 951 -31.36 -35.21 -9.81
C ASP A 951 -31.08 -33.84 -10.45
N LYS A 952 -32.02 -33.36 -11.27
CA LYS A 952 -31.88 -32.10 -12.04
C LYS A 952 -33.17 -31.30 -12.05
N LEU A 953 -33.04 -29.98 -11.97
CA LEU A 953 -34.08 -28.99 -12.29
C LEU A 953 -33.64 -28.18 -13.52
N GLN A 954 -34.53 -28.02 -14.49
CA GLN A 954 -34.30 -27.19 -15.68
C GLN A 954 -35.37 -26.12 -15.83
N LEU A 955 -34.95 -24.90 -16.21
CA LEU A 955 -35.86 -23.89 -16.74
C LEU A 955 -35.80 -23.93 -18.28
N GLN A 956 -36.95 -24.06 -18.92
CA GLN A 956 -37.10 -24.25 -20.37
C GLN A 956 -38.09 -23.24 -20.97
N VAL A 957 -37.82 -22.82 -22.20
CA VAL A 957 -38.78 -22.09 -23.04
C VAL A 957 -39.31 -23.06 -24.10
N LEU A 958 -40.63 -23.17 -24.19
CA LEU A 958 -41.34 -23.98 -25.17
C LEU A 958 -42.19 -23.09 -26.09
N ASN A 959 -42.49 -23.55 -27.29
CA ASN A 959 -43.51 -22.92 -28.13
C ASN A 959 -44.94 -23.19 -27.61
N SER A 960 -45.93 -22.51 -28.18
CA SER A 960 -47.36 -22.70 -27.86
C SER A 960 -47.89 -24.12 -28.14
N SER A 961 -47.17 -24.96 -28.88
CA SER A 961 -47.47 -26.38 -29.12
C SER A 961 -46.84 -27.34 -28.09
N GLY A 962 -45.91 -26.87 -27.26
CA GLY A 962 -45.20 -27.69 -26.27
C GLY A 962 -43.86 -28.30 -26.73
N THR A 963 -43.31 -27.88 -27.88
CA THR A 963 -41.93 -28.21 -28.28
C THR A 963 -40.95 -27.33 -27.50
N VAL A 964 -39.89 -27.91 -26.92
CA VAL A 964 -38.81 -27.13 -26.30
C VAL A 964 -38.04 -26.34 -27.37
N LEU A 965 -37.94 -25.03 -27.18
CA LEU A 965 -37.16 -24.11 -28.01
C LEU A 965 -35.75 -23.89 -27.43
N THR A 966 -35.63 -23.82 -26.10
CA THR A 966 -34.33 -23.85 -25.41
C THR A 966 -34.47 -24.30 -23.95
N THR A 967 -33.36 -24.76 -23.37
CA THR A 967 -33.17 -24.88 -21.93
C THR A 967 -32.29 -23.72 -21.48
N LEU A 968 -32.85 -22.80 -20.69
CA LEU A 968 -32.17 -21.59 -20.21
C LEU A 968 -31.10 -21.91 -19.16
N GLY A 969 -31.35 -22.92 -18.32
CA GLY A 969 -30.39 -23.38 -17.32
C GLY A 969 -30.74 -24.75 -16.78
N THR A 970 -29.74 -25.44 -16.23
CA THR A 970 -29.88 -26.69 -15.48
C THR A 970 -29.19 -26.51 -14.13
N LEU A 971 -29.85 -26.97 -13.07
CA LEU A 971 -29.33 -27.12 -11.72
C LEU A 971 -29.43 -28.59 -11.32
N SER A 972 -28.64 -29.03 -10.34
CA SER A 972 -28.66 -30.41 -9.84
C SER A 972 -28.42 -30.47 -8.32
N ASN A 973 -28.46 -31.68 -7.77
CA ASN A 973 -27.94 -32.02 -6.44
C ASN A 973 -26.57 -31.35 -6.13
N LEU A 974 -25.67 -31.24 -7.11
CA LEU A 974 -24.36 -30.57 -6.96
C LEU A 974 -24.43 -29.06 -6.71
N ASN A 975 -25.61 -28.44 -6.83
CA ASN A 975 -25.83 -27.02 -6.57
C ASN A 975 -26.49 -26.77 -5.20
N LYS A 976 -26.32 -27.72 -4.26
CA LYS A 976 -26.76 -27.64 -2.87
C LYS A 976 -26.48 -26.28 -2.24
N SER A 977 -27.51 -25.66 -1.69
CA SER A 977 -27.41 -24.36 -1.01
C SER A 977 -28.46 -24.26 0.09
N THR A 978 -28.01 -23.92 1.30
CA THR A 978 -28.87 -23.73 2.48
C THR A 978 -29.61 -22.38 2.46
N SER A 979 -29.24 -21.47 1.58
CA SER A 979 -29.92 -20.20 1.30
C SER A 979 -30.44 -20.15 -0.14
N TYR A 980 -31.47 -19.34 -0.38
CA TYR A 980 -31.97 -19.09 -1.74
C TYR A 980 -30.95 -18.28 -2.57
N VAL A 981 -30.82 -18.62 -3.85
CA VAL A 981 -29.97 -17.90 -4.81
C VAL A 981 -30.80 -17.57 -6.05
N GLN A 982 -30.83 -16.29 -6.45
CA GLN A 982 -31.54 -15.88 -7.66
C GLN A 982 -30.85 -16.42 -8.92
N LYS A 983 -31.66 -16.81 -9.91
CA LYS A 983 -31.25 -17.14 -11.28
C LYS A 983 -32.02 -16.22 -12.22
N THR A 984 -31.34 -15.68 -13.23
CA THR A 984 -31.89 -14.67 -14.15
C THR A 984 -31.41 -14.93 -15.57
N TYR A 985 -32.30 -14.81 -16.56
CA TYR A 985 -32.09 -15.20 -17.96
C TYR A 985 -32.75 -14.20 -18.91
N ASP A 986 -32.06 -13.80 -19.98
CA ASP A 986 -32.62 -12.96 -21.05
C ASP A 986 -33.50 -13.79 -21.99
N LEU A 987 -34.73 -13.33 -22.24
CA LEU A 987 -35.69 -13.92 -23.16
C LEU A 987 -36.05 -12.97 -24.31
N SER A 988 -35.26 -11.91 -24.54
CA SER A 988 -35.53 -10.88 -25.56
C SER A 988 -35.57 -11.41 -27.01
N ALA A 989 -35.05 -12.61 -27.25
CA ALA A 989 -35.21 -13.35 -28.51
C ALA A 989 -36.67 -13.81 -28.79
N TYR A 990 -37.51 -13.92 -27.75
CA TYR A 990 -38.89 -14.39 -27.85
C TYR A 990 -39.93 -13.25 -27.92
N LYS A 991 -39.50 -12.01 -28.16
CA LYS A 991 -40.40 -10.86 -28.29
C LYS A 991 -41.40 -11.03 -29.44
N GLY A 992 -42.66 -10.69 -29.17
CA GLY A 992 -43.79 -10.90 -30.09
C GLY A 992 -44.29 -12.34 -30.18
N GLN A 993 -43.78 -13.26 -29.35
CA GLN A 993 -44.16 -14.68 -29.38
C GLN A 993 -44.97 -15.09 -28.13
N THR A 994 -45.84 -16.07 -28.30
CA THR A 994 -46.45 -16.80 -27.18
C THR A 994 -45.60 -18.03 -26.86
N ILE A 995 -44.99 -18.03 -25.69
CA ILE A 995 -44.14 -19.12 -25.19
C ILE A 995 -44.79 -19.81 -23.99
N ARG A 996 -44.32 -21.00 -23.63
CA ARG A 996 -44.50 -21.57 -22.28
C ARG A 996 -43.16 -21.53 -21.56
N LEU A 997 -43.13 -20.89 -20.39
CA LEU A 997 -41.98 -20.94 -19.48
C LEU A 997 -42.21 -22.10 -18.52
N ARG A 998 -41.31 -23.10 -18.52
CA ARG A 998 -41.48 -24.37 -17.78
C ARG A 998 -40.27 -24.68 -16.90
N TRP A 999 -40.52 -24.86 -15.61
CA TRP A 999 -39.66 -25.63 -14.73
C TRP A 999 -39.97 -27.11 -14.92
N ILE A 1000 -38.94 -27.94 -15.07
CA ILE A 1000 -39.06 -29.40 -15.11
C ILE A 1000 -37.93 -30.02 -14.29
N ALA A 1001 -38.29 -30.86 -13.34
CA ALA A 1001 -37.36 -31.63 -12.53
C ALA A 1001 -37.43 -33.12 -12.87
N THR A 1002 -36.30 -33.79 -12.72
CA THR A 1002 -36.19 -35.25 -12.76
C THR A 1002 -35.39 -35.69 -11.55
N GLU A 1003 -35.97 -36.57 -10.75
CA GLU A 1003 -35.35 -37.23 -9.58
C GLU A 1003 -35.12 -38.70 -9.94
N ASP A 1004 -34.04 -39.33 -9.46
CA ASP A 1004 -33.73 -40.74 -9.74
C ASP A 1004 -34.15 -41.70 -8.61
N TYR A 1005 -33.66 -42.94 -8.59
CA TYR A 1005 -33.97 -43.94 -7.56
C TYR A 1005 -32.83 -44.00 -6.50
N SER A 1006 -32.58 -42.89 -5.82
CA SER A 1006 -31.52 -42.75 -4.82
C SER A 1006 -31.94 -41.81 -3.67
N LEU A 1007 -31.00 -41.02 -3.14
CA LEU A 1007 -31.16 -40.09 -2.04
C LEU A 1007 -31.85 -38.81 -2.54
N GLN A 1008 -32.87 -38.37 -1.82
CA GLN A 1008 -33.73 -37.26 -2.25
C GLN A 1008 -32.98 -35.95 -2.53
N THR A 1009 -33.40 -35.23 -3.59
CA THR A 1009 -33.06 -33.82 -3.82
C THR A 1009 -34.34 -33.01 -4.01
N THR A 1010 -34.55 -32.00 -3.17
CA THR A 1010 -35.62 -31.02 -3.34
C THR A 1010 -35.05 -29.70 -3.85
N PHE A 1011 -35.59 -29.25 -4.98
CA PHE A 1011 -35.40 -27.91 -5.52
C PHE A 1011 -36.59 -27.05 -5.09
N ALA A 1012 -36.40 -26.21 -4.08
CA ALA A 1012 -37.41 -25.25 -3.64
C ALA A 1012 -37.26 -23.97 -4.48
N VAL A 1013 -38.22 -23.75 -5.38
CA VAL A 1013 -38.30 -22.57 -6.25
C VAL A 1013 -39.31 -21.59 -5.68
N ASP A 1014 -38.94 -20.31 -5.65
CA ASP A 1014 -39.75 -19.23 -5.08
C ASP A 1014 -39.54 -17.92 -5.87
N ASP A 1015 -40.41 -16.92 -5.67
CA ASP A 1015 -40.36 -15.58 -6.28
C ASP A 1015 -39.98 -15.60 -7.77
N ALA A 1016 -40.72 -16.40 -8.55
CA ALA A 1016 -40.52 -16.48 -9.99
C ALA A 1016 -40.99 -15.18 -10.68
N ALA A 1017 -40.42 -14.88 -11.84
CA ALA A 1017 -40.80 -13.74 -12.65
C ALA A 1017 -40.52 -13.95 -14.14
N LEU A 1018 -41.32 -13.29 -14.97
CA LEU A 1018 -41.00 -12.95 -16.35
C LEU A 1018 -41.34 -11.47 -16.53
N THR A 1019 -40.35 -10.59 -16.48
CA THR A 1019 -40.55 -9.15 -16.60
C THR A 1019 -40.24 -8.64 -18.00
N VAL A 1020 -40.96 -7.61 -18.43
CA VAL A 1020 -40.68 -6.83 -19.64
C VAL A 1020 -40.54 -5.35 -19.33
N SER A 1021 -39.73 -4.63 -20.11
CA SER A 1021 -39.56 -3.17 -20.07
C SER A 1021 -39.86 -2.54 -21.41
#